data_AF-A0A286G2F3-F1
#
_entry.id   AF-A0A286G2F3-F1
#
_cell.length_a   1.000
_cell.length_b   1.000
_cell.length_c   1.000
_cell.angle_alpha   90.00
_cell.angle_beta   90.00
_cell.angle_gamma   90.00
#
_symmetry.space_group_name_H-M   'P 1'
#
loop_
_entity.id
_entity.type
_entity.pdbx_description
1 polymer ?
#
loop_
_entity_poly.entity_id
_entity_poly.type
_entity_poly.pdbx_seq_one_letter_code
_entity_poly.pdbx_strand_id
1 'polypeptide(L)'
;MSYLNSPRLTFNGDFQSDVSTVNNDTAHYNNETFKPSFQIPSDSNDPNGWWNPEGGAVFNFLNCKVSQLTFEDGTVKSDPGSDMILGQFVGGPEGRPTGKMVDLDPDQQGVSALWCVQLRLFTASNELLFQGDIATTAFRDLQFRQTDGGKTNGQPLGGTWTSVMTNVQWGEKALASSPFLQKLKEVTHENKLSINLNAFGYHYNHSQDGRFSLGRILGSIGPWFKGEPDTFLPGRRLYGLVGLRGPAYFRISNFITEPETKRLTVDFGSSFPIADALGCISLTTPLLLGVAKIPVNQGPAQEATYITPTDFLKIGPVEYKTGSADWLNQTGGIVSFSNLPDLTFSSLTHNQLLLVSPSASTPGQLAIIARESVEGLYVRADNFVQRLDTDDESTIAFYAYRWGKPFANSAINVTLDSPTADTPLGPNNPISIVYGNNYPSDGLKFASGIFTDQQGLACLKILGKAIHSPRKYIDGQVYTLQYTLETYPNDYNDFAMMRDIIAVHLRDQFDVPEPPTWEAIKSTLIQYSNLYPIMSKYLVNLSDPVDLKLKKARLLFAFKQPITNTMHMPVTRDLSKAKREAIIKWLEYGELPEANDPTNENPPVPISQNPLGAGTPLTESQQDYRNVIKAKNGSMPSFPVIQNLFENL
;
A
#
# COMPACT_ATOMS: atom_id res chain seq x y z
N MET A 1 1.76 -15.86 6.40
CA MET A 1 0.70 -15.29 5.55
C MET A 1 -0.12 -16.39 4.87
N SER A 2 -1.32 -16.67 5.35
CA SER A 2 -2.20 -17.73 4.84
C SER A 2 -3.59 -17.19 4.44
N TYR A 3 -3.65 -15.96 3.90
CA TYR A 3 -4.93 -15.32 3.55
C TYR A 3 -5.73 -16.10 2.49
N LEU A 4 -5.09 -16.99 1.71
CA LEU A 4 -5.77 -17.87 0.76
C LEU A 4 -6.22 -19.21 1.37
N ASN A 5 -5.72 -19.59 2.55
CA ASN A 5 -6.08 -20.84 3.20
C ASN A 5 -7.49 -20.77 3.79
N SER A 6 -8.16 -21.90 3.87
CA SER A 6 -9.45 -21.98 4.57
C SER A 6 -9.25 -22.25 6.07
N PRO A 7 -10.11 -21.75 6.96
CA PRO A 7 -11.27 -20.90 6.69
C PRO A 7 -10.88 -19.47 6.29
N ARG A 8 -11.62 -18.89 5.32
CA ARG A 8 -11.34 -17.57 4.73
C ARG A 8 -12.63 -16.77 4.59
N LEU A 9 -12.59 -15.50 4.97
CA LEU A 9 -13.64 -14.54 4.61
C LEU A 9 -13.14 -13.61 3.51
N THR A 10 -14.07 -13.14 2.68
CA THR A 10 -13.84 -12.03 1.76
C THR A 10 -14.81 -10.90 2.06
N PHE A 11 -14.35 -9.68 1.83
CA PHE A 11 -15.14 -8.47 1.96
C PHE A 11 -14.84 -7.51 0.82
N ASN A 12 -15.75 -6.61 0.54
CA ASN A 12 -15.54 -5.55 -0.44
C ASN A 12 -16.26 -4.27 0.00
N GLY A 13 -15.79 -3.14 -0.51
CA GLY A 13 -16.40 -1.83 -0.33
C GLY A 13 -15.50 -0.75 -0.90
N ASP A 14 -15.66 0.48 -0.47
CA ASP A 14 -14.76 1.57 -0.84
C ASP A 14 -13.65 1.74 0.20
N PHE A 15 -12.53 2.32 -0.21
CA PHE A 15 -11.58 2.94 0.69
C PHE A 15 -11.49 4.43 0.39
N GLN A 16 -11.20 5.21 1.40
CA GLN A 16 -10.77 6.61 1.25
C GLN A 16 -9.27 6.68 1.45
N SER A 17 -8.59 7.47 0.62
CA SER A 17 -7.25 7.95 0.92
C SER A 17 -7.16 9.43 0.58
N ASP A 18 -6.77 10.30 1.51
CA ASP A 18 -6.63 11.74 1.25
C ASP A 18 -5.18 12.20 1.43
N VAL A 19 -4.23 11.53 0.78
CA VAL A 19 -2.81 11.92 0.83
C VAL A 19 -2.59 13.36 0.37
N SER A 20 -1.68 14.08 1.06
CA SER A 20 -1.19 15.35 0.52
C SER A 20 -0.40 15.06 -0.75
N THR A 21 -0.40 16.03 -1.66
CA THR A 21 0.26 15.89 -2.97
C THR A 21 1.28 16.99 -3.25
N VAL A 22 1.38 17.99 -2.36
CA VAL A 22 2.48 18.97 -2.43
C VAL A 22 3.82 18.25 -2.26
N ASN A 23 3.88 17.22 -1.42
CA ASN A 23 5.08 16.45 -1.12
C ASN A 23 5.43 15.39 -2.18
N ASN A 24 4.72 15.33 -3.31
CA ASN A 24 5.01 14.39 -4.40
C ASN A 24 5.99 14.94 -5.44
N ASP A 25 6.19 16.26 -5.45
CA ASP A 25 7.13 16.92 -6.35
C ASP A 25 8.40 17.31 -5.58
N THR A 26 9.55 16.78 -6.01
CA THR A 26 10.87 17.14 -5.48
C THR A 26 11.12 18.64 -5.47
N ALA A 27 10.57 19.37 -6.45
CA ALA A 27 10.71 20.81 -6.58
C ALA A 27 10.09 21.61 -5.42
N HIS A 28 9.08 21.05 -4.76
CA HIS A 28 8.39 21.70 -3.64
C HIS A 28 9.16 21.61 -2.31
N TYR A 29 10.22 20.79 -2.24
CA TYR A 29 11.03 20.66 -1.03
C TYR A 29 12.02 21.82 -0.87
N ASN A 30 12.39 22.53 -1.94
CA ASN A 30 13.33 23.63 -1.83
C ASN A 30 12.67 24.90 -1.27
N ASN A 31 12.95 25.22 0.00
CA ASN A 31 12.44 26.41 0.68
C ASN A 31 12.80 27.72 -0.02
N GLU A 32 13.97 27.81 -0.67
CA GLU A 32 14.43 29.05 -1.31
C GLU A 32 13.60 29.41 -2.55
N THR A 33 13.05 28.41 -3.21
CA THR A 33 12.31 28.55 -4.47
C THR A 33 10.83 28.17 -4.34
N PHE A 34 10.38 27.87 -3.12
CA PHE A 34 9.01 27.49 -2.85
C PHE A 34 8.05 28.64 -3.17
N LYS A 35 6.95 28.34 -3.86
CA LYS A 35 5.91 29.32 -4.20
C LYS A 35 4.64 28.98 -3.41
N PRO A 36 3.95 29.97 -2.82
CA PRO A 36 2.65 29.72 -2.16
C PRO A 36 1.61 29.04 -3.07
N SER A 37 1.71 29.21 -4.39
CA SER A 37 0.84 28.53 -5.35
C SER A 37 0.98 27.00 -5.33
N PHE A 38 2.11 26.45 -4.87
CA PHE A 38 2.26 25.00 -4.67
C PHE A 38 1.37 24.45 -3.55
N GLN A 39 0.69 25.29 -2.77
CA GLN A 39 -0.26 24.87 -1.73
C GLN A 39 -1.73 24.96 -2.18
N ILE A 40 -2.00 25.27 -3.45
CA ILE A 40 -3.35 25.24 -4.03
C ILE A 40 -3.45 24.13 -5.08
N PRO A 41 -4.68 23.67 -5.41
CA PRO A 41 -4.84 22.60 -6.40
C PRO A 41 -4.31 23.01 -7.79
N SER A 42 -3.90 22.01 -8.58
CA SER A 42 -3.56 22.19 -9.99
C SER A 42 -4.73 22.75 -10.80
N ASP A 43 -4.42 23.54 -11.83
CA ASP A 43 -5.39 23.96 -12.85
C ASP A 43 -4.88 23.63 -14.27
N SER A 44 -5.54 24.15 -15.31
CA SER A 44 -5.16 23.87 -16.70
C SER A 44 -3.82 24.46 -17.12
N ASN A 45 -3.29 25.42 -16.37
CA ASN A 45 -2.12 26.21 -16.72
C ASN A 45 -0.93 25.97 -15.77
N ASP A 46 -1.19 25.61 -14.51
CA ASP A 46 -0.15 25.40 -13.51
C ASP A 46 -0.34 24.07 -12.75
N PRO A 47 0.68 23.19 -12.68
CA PRO A 47 0.61 21.97 -11.89
C PRO A 47 0.41 22.22 -10.38
N ASN A 48 0.85 23.35 -9.82
CA ASN A 48 0.71 23.70 -8.39
C ASN A 48 0.94 22.51 -7.44
N GLY A 49 0.16 22.40 -6.35
CA GLY A 49 0.19 21.30 -5.39
C GLY A 49 -0.61 20.07 -5.81
N TRP A 50 -0.85 19.89 -7.11
CA TRP A 50 -1.60 18.77 -7.71
C TRP A 50 -3.04 18.65 -7.18
N TRP A 51 -3.57 17.43 -7.07
CA TRP A 51 -5.01 17.18 -6.92
C TRP A 51 -5.52 17.29 -5.46
N ASN A 52 -4.65 17.22 -4.45
CA ASN A 52 -5.03 17.29 -3.03
C ASN A 52 -3.91 17.89 -2.17
N PRO A 53 -3.61 19.19 -2.30
CA PRO A 53 -2.54 19.82 -1.52
C PRO A 53 -2.81 19.74 0.00
N GLU A 54 -4.08 19.87 0.40
CA GLU A 54 -4.52 19.86 1.80
C GLU A 54 -4.97 18.46 2.27
N GLY A 55 -4.34 17.41 1.75
CA GLY A 55 -4.60 16.04 2.16
C GLY A 55 -4.14 15.74 3.60
N GLY A 56 -4.98 15.07 4.39
CA GLY A 56 -4.69 14.68 5.77
C GLY A 56 -4.00 13.32 5.93
N ALA A 57 -3.69 12.63 4.82
CA ALA A 57 -3.09 11.30 4.76
C ALA A 57 -3.92 10.20 5.46
N VAL A 58 -5.22 10.44 5.70
CA VAL A 58 -6.19 9.49 6.22
C VAL A 58 -6.37 8.33 5.25
N PHE A 59 -6.47 7.13 5.82
CA PHE A 59 -6.99 5.94 5.16
C PHE A 59 -8.23 5.47 5.92
N ASN A 60 -9.33 5.17 5.21
CA ASN A 60 -10.55 4.62 5.82
C ASN A 60 -11.14 3.48 4.99
N PHE A 61 -11.74 2.50 5.66
CA PHE A 61 -12.68 1.57 5.04
C PHE A 61 -14.08 2.18 5.05
N LEU A 62 -14.74 2.25 3.90
CA LEU A 62 -16.07 2.83 3.73
C LEU A 62 -17.00 1.82 3.08
N ASN A 63 -18.21 1.66 3.63
CA ASN A 63 -19.23 0.77 3.10
C ASN A 63 -18.75 -0.68 2.86
N CYS A 64 -17.72 -1.14 3.59
CA CYS A 64 -17.18 -2.48 3.41
C CYS A 64 -18.05 -3.51 4.12
N LYS A 65 -18.33 -4.63 3.44
CA LYS A 65 -19.14 -5.73 3.99
C LYS A 65 -18.55 -7.09 3.63
N VAL A 66 -18.73 -8.05 4.53
CA VAL A 66 -18.40 -9.46 4.26
C VAL A 66 -19.31 -9.99 3.17
N SER A 67 -18.74 -10.51 2.10
CA SER A 67 -19.47 -10.97 0.91
C SER A 67 -19.49 -12.48 0.73
N GLN A 68 -18.47 -13.18 1.22
CA GLN A 68 -18.37 -14.63 1.08
C GLN A 68 -17.49 -15.23 2.18
N LEU A 69 -17.83 -16.47 2.57
CA LEU A 69 -17.06 -17.31 3.48
C LEU A 69 -16.65 -18.59 2.75
N THR A 70 -15.42 -19.03 2.97
CA THR A 70 -14.92 -20.36 2.61
C THR A 70 -14.62 -21.10 3.90
N PHE A 71 -15.35 -22.17 4.17
CA PHE A 71 -15.16 -23.01 5.36
C PHE A 71 -13.95 -23.94 5.18
N GLU A 72 -13.50 -24.57 6.26
CA GLU A 72 -12.30 -25.44 6.30
C GLU A 72 -12.32 -26.52 5.20
N ASP A 73 -13.47 -27.16 5.00
CA ASP A 73 -13.74 -28.18 3.97
C ASP A 73 -13.72 -27.63 2.52
N GLY A 74 -13.63 -26.30 2.36
CA GLY A 74 -13.68 -25.61 1.08
C GLY A 74 -15.08 -25.26 0.61
N THR A 75 -16.12 -25.55 1.41
CA THR A 75 -17.48 -25.13 1.11
C THR A 75 -17.55 -23.61 1.12
N VAL A 76 -18.12 -23.04 0.07
CA VAL A 76 -18.27 -21.60 -0.10
C VAL A 76 -19.72 -21.18 0.16
N LYS A 77 -19.92 -20.15 0.98
CA LYS A 77 -21.23 -19.58 1.31
C LYS A 77 -21.24 -18.07 1.13
N SER A 78 -22.33 -17.54 0.61
CA SER A 78 -22.56 -16.09 0.48
C SER A 78 -23.98 -15.67 0.87
N ASP A 79 -24.82 -16.63 1.28
CA ASP A 79 -26.16 -16.36 1.79
C ASP A 79 -26.13 -15.99 3.29
N PRO A 80 -26.77 -14.89 3.71
CA PRO A 80 -26.76 -14.45 5.12
C PRO A 80 -27.31 -15.46 6.14
N GLY A 81 -28.03 -16.50 5.68
CA GLY A 81 -28.55 -17.56 6.54
C GLY A 81 -27.49 -18.60 6.97
N SER A 82 -26.36 -18.67 6.28
CA SER A 82 -25.31 -19.68 6.55
C SER A 82 -24.41 -19.33 7.73
N ASP A 83 -24.12 -18.05 7.96
CA ASP A 83 -23.38 -17.57 9.13
C ASP A 83 -23.73 -16.10 9.36
N MET A 84 -23.86 -15.69 10.63
CA MET A 84 -24.30 -14.34 11.00
C MET A 84 -23.39 -13.22 10.52
N ILE A 85 -22.13 -13.52 10.16
CA ILE A 85 -21.17 -12.50 9.72
C ILE A 85 -21.32 -12.10 8.25
N LEU A 86 -22.03 -12.88 7.44
CA LEU A 86 -22.29 -12.54 6.04
C LEU A 86 -23.15 -11.26 5.95
N GLY A 87 -22.67 -10.28 5.19
CA GLY A 87 -23.29 -8.95 5.07
C GLY A 87 -23.01 -7.97 6.21
N GLN A 88 -22.26 -8.38 7.25
CA GLN A 88 -21.85 -7.48 8.34
C GLN A 88 -20.73 -6.53 7.91
N PHE A 89 -20.53 -5.47 8.69
CA PHE A 89 -19.70 -4.35 8.32
C PHE A 89 -18.24 -4.56 8.68
N VAL A 90 -17.36 -4.22 7.73
CA VAL A 90 -15.93 -4.07 7.94
C VAL A 90 -15.60 -2.58 7.96
N GLY A 91 -14.88 -2.11 8.97
CA GLY A 91 -14.63 -0.68 9.14
C GLY A 91 -13.45 -0.38 10.06
N GLY A 92 -13.27 0.91 10.34
CA GLY A 92 -12.30 1.38 11.32
C GLY A 92 -12.85 1.49 12.74
N PRO A 93 -12.02 1.94 13.69
CA PRO A 93 -12.42 2.23 15.06
C PRO A 93 -13.36 3.42 15.17
N GLU A 94 -14.12 3.45 16.26
CA GLU A 94 -14.94 4.60 16.61
C GLU A 94 -14.09 5.82 17.00
N GLY A 95 -14.57 7.00 16.62
CA GLY A 95 -14.03 8.28 17.10
C GLY A 95 -12.68 8.70 16.51
N ARG A 96 -12.07 7.92 15.61
CA ARG A 96 -10.81 8.28 14.94
C ARG A 96 -10.70 7.68 13.53
N PRO A 97 -9.83 8.23 12.65
CA PRO A 97 -9.52 7.61 11.37
C PRO A 97 -9.02 6.16 11.51
N THR A 98 -9.28 5.35 10.48
CA THR A 98 -8.89 3.93 10.45
C THR A 98 -7.37 3.78 10.53
N GLY A 99 -6.65 4.54 9.70
CA GLY A 99 -5.20 4.65 9.73
C GLY A 99 -4.70 5.76 8.81
N LYS A 100 -3.45 5.63 8.35
CA LYS A 100 -2.80 6.59 7.48
C LYS A 100 -2.17 5.91 6.26
N MET A 101 -2.10 6.62 5.14
CA MET A 101 -1.34 6.20 3.95
C MET A 101 -0.27 7.24 3.66
N VAL A 102 0.99 6.82 3.46
CA VAL A 102 2.10 7.72 3.13
C VAL A 102 3.06 7.06 2.16
N ASP A 103 3.65 7.86 1.29
CA ASP A 103 4.76 7.43 0.43
C ASP A 103 6.03 7.17 1.24
N LEU A 104 7.02 6.52 0.61
CA LEU A 104 8.35 6.43 1.21
C LEU A 104 9.08 7.76 1.10
N ASP A 105 9.07 8.34 -0.10
CA ASP A 105 9.84 9.50 -0.52
C ASP A 105 9.24 10.02 -1.86
N PRO A 106 9.35 11.32 -2.24
CA PRO A 106 8.92 11.81 -3.54
C PRO A 106 9.54 11.03 -4.72
N ASP A 107 10.76 10.53 -4.58
CA ASP A 107 11.43 9.72 -5.61
C ASP A 107 11.05 8.22 -5.55
N GLN A 108 10.21 7.81 -4.59
CA GLN A 108 9.77 6.43 -4.41
C GLN A 108 8.32 6.34 -3.90
N GLN A 109 7.39 6.75 -4.75
CA GLN A 109 5.93 6.68 -4.53
C GLN A 109 5.34 5.30 -4.90
N GLY A 110 6.15 4.37 -5.44
CA GLY A 110 5.71 3.05 -5.90
C GLY A 110 5.54 2.00 -4.81
N VAL A 111 5.63 2.40 -3.53
CA VAL A 111 5.60 1.51 -2.36
C VAL A 111 4.88 2.15 -1.16
N SER A 112 3.85 2.97 -1.40
CA SER A 112 3.15 3.68 -0.33
C SER A 112 2.60 2.71 0.71
N ALA A 113 2.74 3.08 1.98
CA ALA A 113 2.48 2.21 3.11
C ALA A 113 1.25 2.63 3.90
N LEU A 114 0.50 1.61 4.34
CA LEU A 114 -0.54 1.73 5.33
C LEU A 114 0.08 1.69 6.73
N TRP A 115 -0.27 2.67 7.55
CA TRP A 115 0.23 2.84 8.90
C TRP A 115 -0.90 2.87 9.91
N CYS A 116 -0.70 2.13 11.00
CA CYS A 116 -1.53 2.15 12.19
C CYS A 116 -3.02 1.85 11.88
N VAL A 117 -3.28 1.06 10.84
CA VAL A 117 -4.63 0.72 10.41
C VAL A 117 -5.23 -0.27 11.40
N GLN A 118 -6.37 0.06 11.98
CA GLN A 118 -7.16 -0.89 12.76
C GLN A 118 -8.41 -1.28 11.99
N LEU A 119 -8.67 -2.58 11.90
CA LEU A 119 -9.85 -3.12 11.24
C LEU A 119 -10.78 -3.72 12.29
N ARG A 120 -12.08 -3.43 12.15
CA ARG A 120 -13.17 -4.00 12.94
C ARG A 120 -14.16 -4.70 12.02
N LEU A 121 -14.61 -5.88 12.43
CA LEU A 121 -15.82 -6.52 11.94
C LEU A 121 -16.90 -6.33 13.01
N PHE A 122 -18.05 -5.78 12.64
CA PHE A 122 -19.12 -5.45 13.58
C PHE A 122 -20.50 -5.58 12.95
N THR A 123 -21.52 -5.79 13.79
CA THR A 123 -22.91 -5.94 13.34
C THR A 123 -23.54 -4.61 12.92
N ALA A 124 -24.70 -4.65 12.27
CA ALA A 124 -25.49 -3.44 12.01
C ALA A 124 -25.89 -2.65 13.29
N SER A 125 -25.94 -3.32 14.44
CA SER A 125 -26.14 -2.73 15.79
C SER A 125 -24.85 -2.23 16.43
N ASN A 126 -23.73 -2.22 15.70
CA ASN A 126 -22.40 -1.82 16.16
C ASN A 126 -21.83 -2.72 17.28
N GLU A 127 -22.29 -3.97 17.38
CA GLU A 127 -21.69 -4.97 18.28
C GLU A 127 -20.42 -5.51 17.63
N LEU A 128 -19.33 -5.53 18.39
CA LEU A 128 -18.04 -6.05 17.94
C LEU A 128 -18.11 -7.56 17.67
N LEU A 129 -17.62 -7.98 16.51
CA LEU A 129 -17.41 -9.39 16.17
C LEU A 129 -15.92 -9.73 16.29
N PHE A 130 -15.04 -8.97 15.66
CA PHE A 130 -13.62 -8.95 16.02
C PHE A 130 -12.96 -7.63 15.61
N GLN A 131 -11.77 -7.36 16.17
CA GLN A 131 -10.91 -6.27 15.72
C GLN A 131 -9.44 -6.64 15.82
N GLY A 132 -8.58 -5.95 15.08
CA GLY A 132 -7.13 -6.10 15.18
C GLY A 132 -6.40 -4.98 14.46
N ASP A 133 -5.11 -4.86 14.76
CA ASP A 133 -4.22 -3.87 14.18
C ASP A 133 -3.47 -4.49 12.98
N ILE A 134 -3.65 -3.94 11.79
CA ILE A 134 -2.88 -4.32 10.61
C ILE A 134 -1.46 -3.80 10.79
N ALA A 135 -0.48 -4.71 10.79
CA ALA A 135 0.93 -4.35 10.80
C ALA A 135 1.25 -3.46 9.59
N THR A 136 2.20 -2.54 9.77
CA THR A 136 2.56 -1.59 8.70
C THR A 136 2.96 -2.36 7.46
N THR A 137 2.39 -2.00 6.31
CA THR A 137 2.67 -2.70 5.05
C THR A 137 2.68 -1.71 3.89
N ALA A 138 3.68 -1.84 3.02
CA ALA A 138 3.77 -1.13 1.76
C ALA A 138 3.05 -1.91 0.66
N PHE A 139 2.37 -1.21 -0.26
CA PHE A 139 1.79 -1.93 -1.39
C PHE A 139 2.90 -2.46 -2.29
N ARG A 140 2.56 -3.54 -2.97
CA ARG A 140 3.36 -4.18 -4.00
C ARG A 140 2.44 -4.63 -5.13
N ASP A 141 3.02 -5.27 -6.14
CA ASP A 141 2.28 -5.90 -7.24
C ASP A 141 1.36 -4.92 -8.02
N LEU A 142 1.83 -3.68 -8.16
CA LEU A 142 1.16 -2.61 -8.90
C LEU A 142 1.01 -3.03 -10.38
N GLN A 143 -0.23 -3.12 -10.86
CA GLN A 143 -0.51 -3.59 -12.21
C GLN A 143 -1.67 -2.84 -12.85
N PHE A 144 -1.63 -2.73 -14.18
CA PHE A 144 -2.75 -2.19 -14.95
C PHE A 144 -3.96 -3.10 -14.83
N ARG A 145 -5.12 -2.48 -14.57
CA ARG A 145 -6.38 -3.21 -14.44
C ARG A 145 -7.49 -2.58 -15.23
N GLN A 146 -7.58 -1.26 -15.19
CA GLN A 146 -8.72 -0.55 -15.70
C GLN A 146 -8.55 -0.22 -17.18
N THR A 147 -9.43 -0.79 -18.01
CA THR A 147 -9.37 -0.74 -19.47
C THR A 147 -10.07 0.49 -20.04
N ASP A 148 -11.06 1.03 -19.32
CA ASP A 148 -11.79 2.25 -19.67
C ASP A 148 -12.06 3.10 -18.41
N GLY A 149 -12.30 4.41 -18.57
CA GLY A 149 -12.53 5.34 -17.46
C GLY A 149 -11.28 5.65 -16.61
N GLY A 150 -10.14 5.04 -16.90
CA GLY A 150 -8.85 5.30 -16.23
C GLY A 150 -8.39 6.77 -16.33
N LYS A 151 -8.82 7.48 -17.37
CA LYS A 151 -8.61 8.93 -17.51
C LYS A 151 -9.57 9.74 -16.63
N THR A 152 -10.79 9.24 -16.43
CA THR A 152 -11.84 9.91 -15.65
C THR A 152 -11.50 9.90 -14.17
N ASN A 153 -11.04 8.76 -13.65
CA ASN A 153 -10.60 8.66 -12.25
C ASN A 153 -9.12 9.05 -12.07
N GLY A 154 -8.29 8.92 -13.11
CA GLY A 154 -6.88 9.30 -13.11
C GLY A 154 -5.93 8.20 -12.61
N GLN A 155 -6.43 7.05 -12.18
CA GLN A 155 -5.61 5.91 -11.74
C GLN A 155 -6.06 4.58 -12.37
N PRO A 156 -5.41 4.14 -13.46
CA PRO A 156 -5.74 2.86 -14.09
C PRO A 156 -5.06 1.63 -13.44
N LEU A 157 -4.10 1.86 -12.53
CA LEU A 157 -3.39 0.80 -11.82
C LEU A 157 -4.15 0.37 -10.56
N GLY A 158 -3.94 -0.88 -10.14
CA GLY A 158 -4.32 -1.38 -8.82
C GLY A 158 -3.10 -1.89 -8.06
N GLY A 159 -3.10 -1.71 -6.74
CA GLY A 159 -2.03 -2.14 -5.84
C GLY A 159 -2.54 -3.07 -4.74
N THR A 160 -1.63 -3.85 -4.17
CA THR A 160 -1.97 -4.85 -3.14
C THR A 160 -1.20 -4.61 -1.85
N TRP A 161 -1.92 -4.50 -0.74
CA TRP A 161 -1.35 -4.55 0.61
C TRP A 161 -1.63 -5.90 1.24
N THR A 162 -0.58 -6.68 1.50
CA THR A 162 -0.67 -7.93 2.27
C THR A 162 0.00 -7.71 3.62
N SER A 163 -0.64 -8.12 4.71
CA SER A 163 -0.13 -7.90 6.07
C SER A 163 -0.73 -8.89 7.07
N VAL A 164 -0.21 -8.85 8.30
CA VAL A 164 -0.74 -9.56 9.46
C VAL A 164 -1.56 -8.61 10.33
N MET A 165 -2.72 -9.08 10.78
CA MET A 165 -3.46 -8.48 11.88
C MET A 165 -2.93 -9.02 13.20
N THR A 166 -2.53 -8.10 14.08
CA THR A 166 -2.04 -8.37 15.43
C THR A 166 -3.05 -7.84 16.45
N ASN A 167 -2.83 -8.13 17.74
CA ASN A 167 -3.69 -7.69 18.84
C ASN A 167 -5.17 -8.05 18.62
N VAL A 168 -5.44 -9.24 18.05
CA VAL A 168 -6.80 -9.62 17.66
C VAL A 168 -7.67 -9.80 18.90
N GLN A 169 -8.79 -9.09 18.95
CA GLN A 169 -9.79 -9.19 19.99
C GLN A 169 -11.07 -9.74 19.39
N TRP A 170 -11.57 -10.82 19.97
CA TRP A 170 -12.79 -11.48 19.53
C TRP A 170 -13.96 -11.03 20.39
N GLY A 171 -15.04 -10.57 19.78
CA GLY A 171 -16.26 -10.20 20.49
C GLY A 171 -17.04 -11.41 21.00
N GLU A 172 -17.76 -11.24 22.11
CA GLU A 172 -18.53 -12.34 22.73
C GLU A 172 -19.56 -12.93 21.76
N LYS A 173 -20.26 -12.07 21.00
CA LYS A 173 -21.25 -12.48 20.01
C LYS A 173 -20.65 -13.30 18.87
N ALA A 174 -19.45 -12.97 18.41
CA ALA A 174 -18.77 -13.75 17.39
C ALA A 174 -18.54 -15.19 17.87
N LEU A 175 -18.05 -15.35 19.09
CA LEU A 175 -17.76 -16.67 19.65
C LEU A 175 -19.01 -17.43 20.07
N ALA A 176 -20.14 -16.76 20.31
CA ALA A 176 -21.41 -17.41 20.63
C ALA A 176 -22.22 -17.83 19.39
N SER A 177 -22.02 -17.18 18.23
CA SER A 177 -23.00 -17.25 17.14
C SER A 177 -22.41 -17.37 15.72
N SER A 178 -21.09 -17.33 15.55
CA SER A 178 -20.44 -17.57 14.25
C SER A 178 -19.53 -18.81 14.31
N PRO A 179 -20.00 -19.97 13.81
CA PRO A 179 -19.15 -21.15 13.64
C PRO A 179 -17.89 -20.86 12.81
N PHE A 180 -18.00 -19.99 11.80
CA PHE A 180 -16.86 -19.57 11.00
C PHE A 180 -15.78 -18.88 11.85
N LEU A 181 -16.15 -17.86 12.65
CA LEU A 181 -15.16 -17.13 13.47
C LEU A 181 -14.60 -17.98 14.61
N GLN A 182 -15.40 -18.88 15.20
CA GLN A 182 -14.90 -19.87 16.16
C GLN A 182 -13.78 -20.71 15.53
N LYS A 183 -14.01 -21.22 14.33
CA LYS A 183 -13.02 -22.05 13.65
C LYS A 183 -11.80 -21.26 13.20
N LEU A 184 -11.98 -20.04 12.68
CA LEU A 184 -10.87 -19.17 12.32
C LEU A 184 -9.97 -18.87 13.54
N LYS A 185 -10.56 -18.62 14.71
CA LYS A 185 -9.82 -18.44 15.96
C LYS A 185 -9.08 -19.71 16.39
N GLU A 186 -9.69 -20.88 16.22
CA GLU A 186 -9.10 -22.17 16.57
C GLU A 186 -7.85 -22.48 15.72
N VAL A 187 -7.92 -22.25 14.41
CA VAL A 187 -6.85 -22.64 13.49
C VAL A 187 -5.69 -21.66 13.43
N THR A 188 -5.92 -20.40 13.80
CA THR A 188 -4.89 -19.36 13.65
C THR A 188 -3.87 -19.42 14.78
N HIS A 189 -2.60 -19.22 14.46
CA HIS A 189 -1.53 -19.25 15.45
C HIS A 189 -1.32 -17.86 16.09
N GLU A 190 -0.88 -17.86 17.35
CA GLU A 190 -0.49 -16.65 18.09
C GLU A 190 -1.57 -15.54 18.14
N ASN A 191 -2.85 -15.90 17.92
CA ASN A 191 -3.96 -14.94 17.86
C ASN A 191 -3.70 -13.80 16.85
N LYS A 192 -3.07 -14.15 15.72
CA LYS A 192 -2.87 -13.28 14.55
C LYS A 192 -3.83 -13.68 13.43
N LEU A 193 -4.05 -12.83 12.44
CA LEU A 193 -4.77 -13.19 11.21
C LEU A 193 -4.00 -12.69 9.99
N SER A 194 -4.13 -13.39 8.87
CA SER A 194 -3.55 -12.95 7.60
C SER A 194 -4.57 -12.09 6.86
N ILE A 195 -4.14 -10.96 6.29
CA ILE A 195 -5.00 -10.07 5.51
C ILE A 195 -4.35 -9.69 4.17
N ASN A 196 -5.15 -9.72 3.11
CA ASN A 196 -4.80 -9.16 1.81
C ASN A 196 -5.85 -8.12 1.38
N LEU A 197 -5.38 -6.99 0.86
CA LEU A 197 -6.19 -5.87 0.40
C LEU A 197 -5.79 -5.52 -1.04
N ASN A 198 -6.68 -5.77 -2.00
CA ASN A 198 -6.51 -5.40 -3.40
C ASN A 198 -7.29 -4.10 -3.67
N ALA A 199 -6.57 -3.01 -3.95
CA ALA A 199 -7.16 -1.70 -4.22
C ALA A 199 -7.09 -1.33 -5.70
N PHE A 200 -8.13 -0.66 -6.21
CA PHE A 200 -8.21 -0.18 -7.59
C PHE A 200 -9.27 0.92 -7.76
N GLY A 201 -9.36 1.49 -8.96
CA GLY A 201 -10.45 2.41 -9.31
C GLY A 201 -10.44 3.70 -8.50
N TYR A 202 -9.25 4.21 -8.15
CA TYR A 202 -9.10 5.39 -7.30
C TYR A 202 -9.33 6.70 -8.09
N HIS A 203 -10.06 7.65 -7.51
CA HIS A 203 -10.39 8.94 -8.13
C HIS A 203 -9.52 10.10 -7.60
N TYR A 204 -8.62 10.60 -8.44
CA TYR A 204 -7.87 11.86 -8.24
C TYR A 204 -8.67 13.10 -8.61
N ASN A 205 -9.60 12.98 -9.56
CA ASN A 205 -10.31 14.12 -10.11
C ASN A 205 -11.45 14.59 -9.20
N HIS A 206 -11.62 15.91 -9.10
CA HIS A 206 -12.77 16.56 -8.47
C HIS A 206 -14.00 16.50 -9.40
N SER A 207 -14.39 15.29 -9.79
CA SER A 207 -15.58 15.06 -10.63
C SER A 207 -16.87 15.23 -9.83
N GLN A 208 -17.95 15.59 -10.54
CA GLN A 208 -19.28 15.75 -9.95
C GLN A 208 -19.91 14.44 -9.43
N ASP A 209 -19.26 13.29 -9.64
CA ASP A 209 -19.72 11.98 -9.15
C ASP A 209 -19.50 11.78 -7.65
N GLY A 210 -18.82 12.73 -6.98
CA GLY A 210 -18.58 12.70 -5.53
C GLY A 210 -17.61 11.61 -5.09
N ARG A 211 -16.84 11.02 -6.01
CA ARG A 211 -15.90 9.93 -5.70
C ARG A 211 -14.47 10.38 -5.43
N PHE A 212 -14.19 11.68 -5.46
CA PHE A 212 -12.87 12.23 -5.13
C PHE A 212 -12.32 11.60 -3.84
N SER A 213 -11.05 11.17 -3.88
CA SER A 213 -10.34 10.47 -2.79
C SER A 213 -10.83 9.05 -2.46
N LEU A 214 -11.77 8.51 -3.23
CA LEU A 214 -12.29 7.15 -3.06
C LEU A 214 -11.76 6.19 -4.11
N GLY A 215 -11.53 4.94 -3.70
CA GLY A 215 -11.32 3.80 -4.58
C GLY A 215 -12.05 2.56 -4.09
N ARG A 216 -12.00 1.47 -4.86
CA ARG A 216 -12.58 0.18 -4.49
C ARG A 216 -11.52 -0.70 -3.80
N ILE A 217 -11.93 -1.44 -2.78
CA ILE A 217 -11.07 -2.40 -2.09
C ILE A 217 -11.73 -3.78 -2.00
N LEU A 218 -10.97 -4.82 -2.30
CA LEU A 218 -11.32 -6.21 -2.07
C LEU A 218 -10.42 -6.73 -0.97
N GLY A 219 -11.00 -7.24 0.09
CA GLY A 219 -10.29 -7.77 1.23
C GLY A 219 -10.47 -9.27 1.38
N SER A 220 -9.44 -9.95 1.86
CA SER A 220 -9.51 -11.34 2.27
C SER A 220 -8.78 -11.53 3.59
N ILE A 221 -9.44 -12.22 4.53
CA ILE A 221 -8.87 -12.55 5.84
C ILE A 221 -8.93 -14.07 6.03
N GLY A 222 -7.79 -14.65 6.40
CA GLY A 222 -7.62 -16.07 6.68
C GLY A 222 -6.73 -16.29 7.92
N PRO A 223 -6.41 -17.55 8.24
CA PRO A 223 -5.51 -17.85 9.35
C PRO A 223 -4.11 -17.30 9.10
N TRP A 224 -3.34 -17.17 10.16
CA TRP A 224 -1.89 -16.97 10.08
C TRP A 224 -1.19 -18.14 10.76
N PHE A 225 -0.17 -18.69 10.10
CA PHE A 225 0.63 -19.76 10.67
C PHE A 225 2.04 -19.28 11.02
N LYS A 226 2.55 -19.81 12.13
CA LYS A 226 3.88 -19.50 12.65
C LYS A 226 4.98 -19.87 11.65
N GLY A 227 5.91 -18.94 11.44
CA GLY A 227 7.09 -19.15 10.59
C GLY A 227 6.87 -18.78 9.12
N GLU A 228 5.69 -18.30 8.76
CA GLU A 228 5.42 -17.76 7.44
C GLU A 228 5.82 -16.28 7.33
N PRO A 229 6.03 -15.75 6.11
CA PRO A 229 6.19 -14.31 5.86
C PRO A 229 4.97 -13.51 6.33
N ASP A 230 5.19 -12.21 6.56
CA ASP A 230 4.19 -11.26 7.05
C ASP A 230 3.60 -10.38 5.95
N THR A 231 4.28 -10.16 4.82
CA THR A 231 3.83 -9.20 3.79
C THR A 231 3.62 -9.79 2.39
N PHE A 232 3.62 -11.12 2.25
CA PHE A 232 3.28 -11.83 1.01
C PHE A 232 2.96 -13.29 1.30
N LEU A 233 2.25 -13.95 0.38
CA LEU A 233 1.90 -15.37 0.47
C LEU A 233 3.13 -16.30 0.27
N PRO A 234 3.39 -17.29 1.15
CA PRO A 234 4.37 -18.37 0.95
C PRO A 234 3.82 -19.39 -0.05
N GLY A 235 3.54 -18.92 -1.27
CA GLY A 235 2.85 -19.68 -2.30
C GLY A 235 3.60 -19.69 -3.61
N ARG A 236 2.83 -19.76 -4.70
CA ARG A 236 3.31 -19.78 -6.08
C ARG A 236 2.67 -18.64 -6.84
N ARG A 237 3.25 -18.24 -7.98
CA ARG A 237 2.80 -17.07 -8.74
C ARG A 237 2.66 -17.40 -10.22
N LEU A 238 1.57 -16.93 -10.81
CA LEU A 238 1.42 -16.82 -12.25
C LEU A 238 1.92 -15.45 -12.70
N TYR A 239 2.61 -15.46 -13.84
CA TYR A 239 3.16 -14.30 -14.49
C TYR A 239 2.60 -14.17 -15.90
N GLY A 240 1.98 -13.02 -16.18
CA GLY A 240 1.36 -12.74 -17.47
C GLY A 240 2.40 -12.68 -18.59
N LEU A 241 2.14 -13.38 -19.69
CA LEU A 241 3.08 -13.48 -20.82
C LEU A 241 2.74 -12.56 -22.00
N VAL A 242 1.50 -12.08 -22.09
CA VAL A 242 1.00 -11.45 -23.33
C VAL A 242 0.79 -9.95 -23.13
N GLY A 243 1.45 -9.16 -23.99
CA GLY A 243 1.26 -7.71 -24.16
C GLY A 243 0.93 -7.37 -25.62
N LEU A 244 -0.15 -7.94 -26.16
CA LEU A 244 -0.60 -7.65 -27.52
C LEU A 244 -1.21 -6.24 -27.57
N ARG A 245 -0.39 -5.24 -27.94
CA ARG A 245 -0.83 -3.86 -28.26
C ARG A 245 -1.60 -3.14 -27.12
N GLY A 246 -1.27 -3.43 -25.86
CA GLY A 246 -1.90 -2.83 -24.67
C GLY A 246 -1.25 -3.31 -23.37
N PRO A 247 -1.72 -2.86 -22.18
CA PRO A 247 -1.19 -3.33 -20.92
C PRO A 247 -1.42 -4.85 -20.78
N ALA A 248 -0.37 -5.60 -20.42
CA ALA A 248 -0.52 -6.99 -20.02
C ALA A 248 -1.40 -7.09 -18.77
N TYR A 249 -2.45 -7.91 -18.82
CA TYR A 249 -3.28 -8.29 -17.67
C TYR A 249 -2.81 -9.63 -17.11
N PHE A 250 -3.30 -10.02 -15.93
CA PHE A 250 -2.80 -11.22 -15.24
C PHE A 250 -1.28 -11.20 -15.04
N ARG A 251 -0.69 -10.01 -14.90
CA ARG A 251 0.77 -9.84 -14.71
C ARG A 251 1.24 -10.63 -13.51
N ILE A 252 0.47 -10.59 -12.43
CA ILE A 252 0.76 -11.24 -11.17
C ILE A 252 -0.54 -11.82 -10.63
N SER A 253 -0.57 -13.12 -10.36
CA SER A 253 -1.62 -13.76 -9.57
C SER A 253 -1.00 -14.78 -8.62
N ASN A 254 -1.36 -14.71 -7.34
CA ASN A 254 -0.84 -15.60 -6.31
C ASN A 254 -1.70 -16.87 -6.22
N PHE A 255 -1.11 -18.00 -5.87
CA PHE A 255 -1.86 -19.23 -5.63
C PHE A 255 -1.20 -20.16 -4.60
N ILE A 256 -2.02 -21.03 -4.02
CA ILE A 256 -1.58 -22.11 -3.12
C ILE A 256 -2.15 -23.45 -3.59
N THR A 257 -1.51 -24.53 -3.13
CA THR A 257 -2.01 -25.89 -3.21
C THR A 257 -2.14 -26.48 -1.82
N GLU A 258 -3.25 -27.13 -1.53
CA GLU A 258 -3.50 -27.78 -0.24
C GLU A 258 -3.58 -29.29 -0.45
N PRO A 259 -2.53 -30.05 -0.08
CA PRO A 259 -2.42 -31.49 -0.36
C PRO A 259 -3.52 -32.34 0.26
N GLU A 260 -3.89 -32.06 1.51
CA GLU A 260 -4.88 -32.85 2.25
C GLU A 260 -6.25 -32.87 1.57
N THR A 261 -6.64 -31.76 0.93
CA THR A 261 -7.93 -31.60 0.25
C THR A 261 -7.79 -31.64 -1.29
N LYS A 262 -6.58 -31.87 -1.80
CA LYS A 262 -6.22 -31.79 -3.23
C LYS A 262 -6.79 -30.54 -3.89
N ARG A 263 -6.63 -29.40 -3.21
CA ARG A 263 -7.23 -28.12 -3.60
C ARG A 263 -6.19 -27.17 -4.20
N LEU A 264 -6.58 -26.49 -5.28
CA LEU A 264 -5.87 -25.33 -5.82
C LEU A 264 -6.70 -24.08 -5.55
N THR A 265 -6.10 -23.04 -4.98
CA THR A 265 -6.73 -21.73 -4.80
C THR A 265 -5.88 -20.65 -5.44
N VAL A 266 -6.49 -19.82 -6.30
CA VAL A 266 -5.82 -18.76 -7.07
C VAL A 266 -6.48 -17.42 -6.79
N ASP A 267 -5.68 -16.40 -6.55
CA ASP A 267 -6.08 -15.00 -6.37
C ASP A 267 -5.89 -14.21 -7.68
N PHE A 268 -7.00 -13.92 -8.35
CA PHE A 268 -7.04 -13.02 -9.50
C PHE A 268 -7.57 -11.62 -9.12
N GLY A 269 -7.73 -11.36 -7.82
CA GLY A 269 -8.37 -10.17 -7.30
C GLY A 269 -7.68 -8.87 -7.68
N SER A 270 -6.37 -8.89 -7.95
CA SER A 270 -5.56 -7.78 -8.46
C SER A 270 -5.38 -7.77 -9.98
N SER A 271 -5.84 -8.80 -10.70
CA SER A 271 -5.25 -9.17 -11.99
C SER A 271 -6.25 -9.19 -13.15
N PHE A 272 -7.55 -9.32 -12.85
CA PHE A 272 -8.60 -9.23 -13.87
C PHE A 272 -8.70 -7.82 -14.46
N PRO A 273 -8.84 -7.69 -15.79
CA PRO A 273 -9.15 -6.43 -16.44
C PRO A 273 -10.59 -5.99 -16.14
N ILE A 274 -10.75 -4.71 -15.81
CA ILE A 274 -12.02 -4.09 -15.44
C ILE A 274 -12.34 -2.90 -16.35
N ALA A 275 -13.59 -2.73 -16.74
CA ALA A 275 -14.07 -1.62 -17.56
C ALA A 275 -14.22 -0.31 -16.78
N ASP A 276 -14.38 -0.37 -15.45
CA ASP A 276 -14.69 0.80 -14.63
C ASP A 276 -14.11 0.69 -13.21
N ALA A 277 -14.22 1.78 -12.45
CA ALA A 277 -13.78 1.87 -11.06
C ALA A 277 -14.63 1.03 -10.07
N LEU A 278 -15.76 0.46 -10.52
CA LEU A 278 -16.62 -0.38 -9.69
C LEU A 278 -16.22 -1.86 -9.74
N GLY A 279 -15.39 -2.24 -10.72
CA GLY A 279 -14.86 -3.58 -10.88
C GLY A 279 -15.56 -4.41 -11.96
N CYS A 280 -16.28 -3.76 -12.90
CA CYS A 280 -16.98 -4.45 -13.97
C CYS A 280 -16.00 -5.19 -14.89
N ILE A 281 -16.10 -6.51 -15.04
CA ILE A 281 -15.11 -7.26 -15.86
C ILE A 281 -15.34 -7.02 -17.34
N SER A 282 -14.30 -6.54 -18.06
CA SER A 282 -14.35 -6.29 -19.50
C SER A 282 -13.98 -7.50 -20.37
N LEU A 283 -13.39 -8.54 -19.77
CA LEU A 283 -12.96 -9.74 -20.49
C LEU A 283 -14.16 -10.56 -21.00
N THR A 284 -14.15 -10.94 -22.28
CA THR A 284 -15.18 -11.82 -22.90
C THR A 284 -14.65 -13.22 -23.20
N THR A 285 -13.35 -13.45 -23.00
CA THR A 285 -12.64 -14.63 -23.47
C THR A 285 -12.59 -15.72 -22.39
N PRO A 286 -13.00 -16.97 -22.68
CA PRO A 286 -12.94 -18.06 -21.71
C PRO A 286 -11.51 -18.30 -21.20
N LEU A 287 -11.39 -18.50 -19.90
CA LEU A 287 -10.13 -18.82 -19.24
C LEU A 287 -10.16 -20.24 -18.67
N LEU A 288 -9.06 -20.98 -18.85
CA LEU A 288 -8.87 -22.32 -18.32
C LEU A 288 -7.60 -22.36 -17.48
N LEU A 289 -7.67 -23.01 -16.33
CA LEU A 289 -6.50 -23.41 -15.56
C LEU A 289 -6.13 -24.86 -15.85
N GLY A 290 -4.84 -25.14 -15.81
CA GLY A 290 -4.32 -26.49 -15.88
C GLY A 290 -2.81 -26.54 -15.71
N VAL A 291 -2.29 -27.76 -15.69
CA VAL A 291 -0.87 -28.03 -15.42
C VAL A 291 -0.18 -28.36 -16.73
N ALA A 292 0.99 -27.77 -16.96
CA ALA A 292 1.84 -28.14 -18.09
C ALA A 292 2.39 -29.57 -17.90
N LYS A 293 2.38 -30.38 -18.96
CA LYS A 293 3.08 -31.69 -18.97
C LYS A 293 4.53 -31.57 -19.41
N ILE A 294 4.86 -30.48 -20.10
CA ILE A 294 6.20 -30.15 -20.58
C ILE A 294 6.62 -28.79 -19.99
N PRO A 295 7.92 -28.52 -19.81
CA PRO A 295 8.40 -27.20 -19.41
C PRO A 295 7.97 -26.12 -20.40
N VAL A 296 7.45 -25.01 -19.89
CA VAL A 296 7.10 -23.80 -20.63
C VAL A 296 8.09 -22.71 -20.26
N ASN A 297 9.08 -22.52 -21.13
CA ASN A 297 10.22 -21.62 -20.88
C ASN A 297 10.08 -20.27 -21.61
N GLN A 298 9.02 -20.09 -22.40
CA GLN A 298 8.81 -18.85 -23.12
C GLN A 298 8.60 -17.70 -22.12
N GLY A 299 9.36 -16.63 -22.30
CA GLY A 299 9.17 -15.39 -21.56
C GLY A 299 7.99 -14.58 -22.10
N PRO A 300 7.73 -13.41 -21.50
CA PRO A 300 6.77 -12.45 -22.03
C PRO A 300 7.11 -12.09 -23.47
N ALA A 301 6.10 -12.05 -24.34
CA ALA A 301 6.27 -11.74 -25.75
C ALA A 301 5.12 -10.89 -26.28
N GLN A 302 5.39 -10.15 -27.36
CA GLN A 302 4.32 -9.46 -28.09
C GLN A 302 3.37 -10.46 -28.73
N GLU A 303 3.88 -11.59 -29.24
CA GLU A 303 3.07 -12.64 -29.84
C GLU A 303 2.61 -13.65 -28.78
N ALA A 304 1.40 -14.16 -28.95
CA ALA A 304 0.89 -15.21 -28.09
C ALA A 304 1.73 -16.49 -28.26
N THR A 305 2.06 -17.12 -27.14
CA THR A 305 2.64 -18.47 -27.11
C THR A 305 1.53 -19.48 -26.88
N TYR A 306 1.72 -20.70 -27.38
CA TYR A 306 0.66 -21.71 -27.39
C TYR A 306 1.12 -23.00 -26.75
N ILE A 307 0.16 -23.72 -26.16
CA ILE A 307 0.30 -25.10 -25.72
C ILE A 307 -0.76 -25.98 -26.37
N THR A 308 -0.39 -27.22 -26.69
CA THR A 308 -1.34 -28.19 -27.23
C THR A 308 -2.22 -28.77 -26.11
N PRO A 309 -3.48 -29.16 -26.39
CA PRO A 309 -4.30 -29.86 -25.41
C PRO A 309 -3.67 -31.18 -24.92
N THR A 310 -2.81 -31.82 -25.71
CA THR A 310 -2.11 -33.05 -25.31
C THR A 310 -1.05 -32.80 -24.25
N ASP A 311 -0.41 -31.63 -24.26
CA ASP A 311 0.62 -31.20 -23.30
C ASP A 311 0.05 -30.49 -22.07
N PHE A 312 -1.28 -30.46 -21.92
CA PHE A 312 -1.99 -29.72 -20.89
C PHE A 312 -2.92 -30.65 -20.09
N LEU A 313 -2.75 -30.69 -18.76
CA LEU A 313 -3.71 -31.33 -17.85
C LEU A 313 -4.70 -30.29 -17.36
N LYS A 314 -5.89 -30.26 -17.97
CA LYS A 314 -6.97 -29.35 -17.59
C LYS A 314 -7.38 -29.55 -16.13
N ILE A 315 -7.44 -28.45 -15.38
CA ILE A 315 -8.05 -28.39 -14.05
C ILE A 315 -9.51 -27.98 -14.19
N GLY A 316 -9.78 -26.85 -14.85
CA GLY A 316 -11.14 -26.36 -15.00
C GLY A 316 -11.22 -24.94 -15.55
N PRO A 317 -12.44 -24.48 -15.89
CA PRO A 317 -12.67 -23.08 -16.27
C PRO A 317 -12.55 -22.15 -15.06
N VAL A 318 -12.04 -20.94 -15.30
CA VAL A 318 -12.17 -19.83 -14.34
C VAL A 318 -13.52 -19.19 -14.58
N GLU A 319 -14.51 -19.54 -13.75
CA GLU A 319 -15.86 -18.97 -13.84
C GLU A 319 -15.85 -17.52 -13.36
N TYR A 320 -16.21 -16.57 -14.24
CA TYR A 320 -16.35 -15.15 -13.93
C TYR A 320 -17.52 -14.54 -14.72
N LYS A 321 -18.01 -13.37 -14.31
CA LYS A 321 -19.17 -12.69 -14.94
C LYS A 321 -18.72 -11.47 -15.75
N THR A 322 -18.71 -11.58 -17.07
CA THR A 322 -18.45 -10.45 -17.98
C THR A 322 -19.51 -9.37 -17.87
N GLY A 323 -19.12 -8.10 -17.99
CA GLY A 323 -20.03 -6.96 -18.02
C GLY A 323 -20.69 -6.65 -16.67
N SER A 324 -20.14 -7.20 -15.58
CA SER A 324 -20.66 -6.98 -14.22
C SER A 324 -19.52 -6.98 -13.21
N ALA A 325 -19.70 -6.20 -12.14
CA ALA A 325 -18.78 -6.19 -10.99
C ALA A 325 -19.14 -7.26 -9.94
N ASP A 326 -20.29 -7.92 -10.07
CA ASP A 326 -20.86 -8.80 -9.03
C ASP A 326 -19.90 -9.90 -8.63
N TRP A 327 -19.31 -10.59 -9.62
CA TRP A 327 -18.39 -11.69 -9.36
C TRP A 327 -17.15 -11.23 -8.60
N LEU A 328 -16.54 -10.13 -9.04
CA LEU A 328 -15.31 -9.62 -8.43
C LEU A 328 -15.59 -9.13 -7.00
N ASN A 329 -16.69 -8.39 -6.80
CA ASN A 329 -17.07 -7.89 -5.49
C ASN A 329 -17.50 -9.02 -4.54
N GLN A 330 -18.20 -10.05 -5.02
CA GLN A 330 -18.63 -11.18 -4.19
C GLN A 330 -17.46 -12.07 -3.76
N THR A 331 -16.58 -12.44 -4.71
CA THR A 331 -15.53 -13.45 -4.51
C THR A 331 -14.17 -12.85 -4.12
N GLY A 332 -13.98 -11.54 -4.28
CA GLY A 332 -12.67 -10.91 -4.21
C GLY A 332 -11.75 -11.30 -5.38
N GLY A 333 -12.27 -12.00 -6.40
CA GLY A 333 -11.48 -12.57 -7.50
C GLY A 333 -10.74 -13.86 -7.14
N ILE A 334 -11.04 -14.47 -5.99
CA ILE A 334 -10.43 -15.72 -5.54
C ILE A 334 -11.24 -16.91 -6.04
N VAL A 335 -10.57 -17.87 -6.67
CA VAL A 335 -11.20 -19.10 -7.21
C VAL A 335 -10.53 -20.32 -6.60
N SER A 336 -11.30 -21.37 -6.31
CA SER A 336 -10.80 -22.62 -5.75
C SER A 336 -11.33 -23.84 -6.51
N PHE A 337 -10.46 -24.83 -6.72
CA PHE A 337 -10.77 -26.11 -7.34
C PHE A 337 -10.42 -27.21 -6.34
N SER A 338 -11.44 -27.84 -5.78
CA SER A 338 -11.29 -28.92 -4.78
C SER A 338 -11.41 -30.30 -5.45
N ASN A 339 -10.94 -31.34 -4.76
CA ASN A 339 -11.04 -32.73 -5.22
C ASN A 339 -10.40 -32.95 -6.59
N LEU A 340 -9.24 -32.33 -6.83
CA LEU A 340 -8.51 -32.50 -8.09
C LEU A 340 -8.14 -33.98 -8.27
N PRO A 341 -8.24 -34.52 -9.51
CA PRO A 341 -7.80 -35.89 -9.79
C PRO A 341 -6.33 -36.10 -9.40
N ASP A 342 -6.00 -37.30 -8.91
CA ASP A 342 -4.66 -37.62 -8.40
C ASP A 342 -3.54 -37.29 -9.37
N LEU A 343 -3.71 -37.65 -10.65
CA LEU A 343 -2.74 -37.34 -11.69
C LEU A 343 -2.53 -35.82 -11.85
N THR A 344 -3.61 -35.05 -11.84
CA THR A 344 -3.58 -33.59 -11.99
C THR A 344 -2.91 -32.94 -10.78
N PHE A 345 -3.29 -33.34 -9.56
CA PHE A 345 -2.70 -32.79 -8.34
C PHE A 345 -1.22 -33.18 -8.20
N SER A 346 -0.87 -34.44 -8.44
CA SER A 346 0.53 -34.90 -8.41
C SER A 346 1.38 -34.15 -9.44
N SER A 347 0.84 -33.88 -10.64
CA SER A 347 1.55 -33.08 -11.65
C SER A 347 1.73 -31.64 -11.18
N LEU A 348 0.68 -31.04 -10.60
CA LEU A 348 0.74 -29.66 -10.09
C LEU A 348 1.85 -29.48 -9.06
N THR A 349 2.15 -30.48 -8.23
CA THR A 349 3.22 -30.38 -7.22
C THR A 349 4.66 -30.29 -7.76
N HIS A 350 4.88 -30.51 -9.06
CA HIS A 350 6.23 -30.49 -9.67
C HIS A 350 6.30 -29.80 -11.04
N ASN A 351 5.17 -29.33 -11.57
CA ASN A 351 5.07 -28.71 -12.90
C ASN A 351 4.34 -27.36 -12.82
N GLN A 352 4.54 -26.53 -13.85
CA GLN A 352 3.98 -25.19 -13.96
C GLN A 352 2.45 -25.20 -14.02
N LEU A 353 1.82 -24.34 -13.23
CA LEU A 353 0.44 -23.92 -13.46
C LEU A 353 0.39 -22.97 -14.66
N LEU A 354 -0.60 -23.14 -15.53
CA LEU A 354 -0.88 -22.27 -16.66
C LEU A 354 -2.30 -21.72 -16.59
N LEU A 355 -2.44 -20.44 -16.91
CA LEU A 355 -3.69 -19.81 -17.29
C LEU A 355 -3.70 -19.69 -18.81
N VAL A 356 -4.69 -20.30 -19.46
CA VAL A 356 -4.77 -20.35 -20.93
C VAL A 356 -6.16 -19.94 -21.42
N SER A 357 -6.22 -19.56 -22.70
CA SER A 357 -7.46 -19.32 -23.43
C SER A 357 -7.47 -20.16 -24.70
N PRO A 358 -8.63 -20.68 -25.16
CA PRO A 358 -8.76 -21.14 -26.53
C PRO A 358 -8.28 -20.07 -27.52
N SER A 359 -7.47 -20.48 -28.51
CA SER A 359 -6.96 -19.56 -29.53
C SER A 359 -7.95 -19.38 -30.67
N ALA A 360 -8.30 -18.13 -30.98
CA ALA A 360 -9.06 -17.79 -32.18
C ALA A 360 -8.19 -17.77 -33.45
N SER A 361 -6.90 -17.41 -33.33
CA SER A 361 -5.93 -17.33 -34.43
C SER A 361 -5.33 -18.68 -34.82
N THR A 362 -5.32 -19.66 -33.91
CA THR A 362 -4.76 -20.99 -34.13
C THR A 362 -5.70 -22.05 -33.54
N PRO A 363 -6.80 -22.37 -34.25
CA PRO A 363 -7.81 -23.32 -33.77
C PRO A 363 -7.21 -24.65 -33.31
N GLY A 364 -7.69 -25.16 -32.18
CA GLY A 364 -7.18 -26.41 -31.57
C GLY A 364 -5.97 -26.22 -30.65
N GLN A 365 -5.40 -25.01 -30.57
CA GLN A 365 -4.37 -24.67 -29.59
C GLN A 365 -4.91 -23.78 -28.47
N LEU A 366 -4.18 -23.77 -27.34
CA LEU A 366 -4.46 -22.94 -26.18
C LEU A 366 -3.40 -21.84 -26.08
N ALA A 367 -3.81 -20.59 -26.20
CA ALA A 367 -2.93 -19.44 -25.98
C ALA A 367 -2.61 -19.31 -24.49
N ILE A 368 -1.33 -19.20 -24.15
CA ILE A 368 -0.86 -19.05 -22.77
C ILE A 368 -1.01 -17.58 -22.39
N ILE A 369 -1.89 -17.31 -21.42
CA ILE A 369 -2.15 -15.97 -20.89
C ILE A 369 -1.14 -15.65 -19.79
N ALA A 370 -0.97 -16.58 -18.86
CA ALA A 370 0.01 -16.50 -17.78
C ALA A 370 0.57 -17.89 -17.47
N ARG A 371 1.81 -17.94 -17.00
CA ARG A 371 2.44 -19.17 -16.51
C ARG A 371 3.15 -18.93 -15.19
N GLU A 372 3.35 -20.00 -14.44
CA GLU A 372 4.31 -20.00 -13.36
C GLU A 372 5.76 -19.90 -13.85
N SER A 373 6.66 -19.42 -13.00
CA SER A 373 8.10 -19.43 -13.23
C SER A 373 8.63 -20.82 -13.62
N VAL A 374 9.67 -20.85 -14.43
CA VAL A 374 10.39 -22.08 -14.76
C VAL A 374 10.95 -22.66 -13.46
N GLU A 375 10.86 -23.99 -13.34
CA GLU A 375 11.15 -24.75 -12.12
C GLU A 375 10.32 -24.39 -10.87
N GLY A 376 9.29 -23.54 -11.00
CA GLY A 376 8.42 -23.12 -9.90
C GLY A 376 9.16 -22.33 -8.82
N LEU A 377 10.24 -21.65 -9.19
CA LEU A 377 11.05 -20.86 -8.27
C LEU A 377 10.35 -19.56 -7.91
N TYR A 378 10.43 -19.18 -6.64
CA TYR A 378 9.90 -17.92 -6.14
C TYR A 378 10.75 -17.45 -4.96
N VAL A 379 11.33 -16.25 -5.06
CA VAL A 379 12.05 -15.62 -3.96
C VAL A 379 11.45 -14.26 -3.68
N ARG A 380 11.28 -13.90 -2.41
CA ARG A 380 10.79 -12.57 -2.04
C ARG A 380 11.30 -12.11 -0.69
N ALA A 381 11.65 -10.82 -0.64
CA ALA A 381 11.91 -10.09 0.59
C ALA A 381 10.60 -9.76 1.32
N ASP A 382 10.60 -10.03 2.61
CA ASP A 382 9.61 -9.55 3.57
C ASP A 382 10.05 -8.20 4.11
N ASN A 383 9.12 -7.36 4.59
CA ASN A 383 9.44 -6.02 5.09
C ASN A 383 10.38 -5.23 4.14
N PHE A 384 10.08 -5.21 2.85
CA PHE A 384 10.96 -4.70 1.79
C PHE A 384 11.13 -3.17 1.75
N VAL A 385 10.42 -2.42 2.59
CA VAL A 385 10.53 -0.96 2.69
C VAL A 385 11.17 -0.58 4.02
N GLN A 386 12.31 0.11 3.96
CA GLN A 386 13.10 0.47 5.13
C GLN A 386 13.23 1.98 5.26
N ARG A 387 13.23 2.46 6.51
CA ARG A 387 13.57 3.83 6.90
C ARG A 387 14.69 3.74 7.92
N LEU A 388 15.88 4.18 7.57
CA LEU A 388 17.09 4.05 8.38
C LEU A 388 17.67 5.43 8.69
N ASP A 389 18.16 5.60 9.92
CA ASP A 389 19.08 6.67 10.28
C ASP A 389 20.53 6.15 10.21
N THR A 390 21.52 7.03 10.45
CA THR A 390 22.92 6.61 10.55
C THR A 390 23.12 5.60 11.68
N ASP A 391 23.90 4.55 11.41
CA ASP A 391 24.20 3.43 12.31
C ASP A 391 22.99 2.56 12.73
N ASP A 392 21.80 2.83 12.19
CA ASP A 392 20.69 1.89 12.31
C ASP A 392 21.01 0.60 11.53
N GLU A 393 20.80 -0.53 12.18
CA GLU A 393 20.79 -1.85 11.56
C GLU A 393 19.33 -2.32 11.38
N SER A 394 19.01 -2.81 10.20
CA SER A 394 17.77 -3.53 9.92
C SER A 394 18.05 -4.91 9.36
N THR A 395 17.22 -5.88 9.74
CA THR A 395 17.27 -7.25 9.22
C THR A 395 16.06 -7.48 8.32
N ILE A 396 16.33 -7.83 7.07
CA ILE A 396 15.32 -8.15 6.06
C ILE A 396 15.32 -9.66 5.87
N ALA A 397 14.15 -10.27 6.05
CA ALA A 397 13.94 -11.68 5.78
C ALA A 397 13.65 -11.91 4.30
N PHE A 398 14.17 -13.00 3.74
CA PHE A 398 13.90 -13.46 2.40
C PHE A 398 13.40 -14.88 2.48
N TYR A 399 12.37 -15.20 1.70
CA TYR A 399 11.90 -16.57 1.60
C TYR A 399 12.02 -17.04 0.15
N ALA A 400 12.64 -18.21 -0.03
CA ALA A 400 12.73 -18.89 -1.31
C ALA A 400 11.88 -20.16 -1.28
N TYR A 401 11.17 -20.38 -2.38
CA TYR A 401 10.29 -21.51 -2.59
C TYR A 401 10.57 -22.15 -3.95
N ARG A 402 10.35 -23.46 -4.01
CA ARG A 402 10.27 -24.24 -5.25
C ARG A 402 8.98 -25.05 -5.23
N TRP A 403 8.11 -24.83 -6.19
CA TRP A 403 6.78 -25.45 -6.26
C TRP A 403 5.93 -25.24 -4.98
N GLY A 404 6.09 -24.07 -4.35
CA GLY A 404 5.38 -23.71 -3.11
C GLY A 404 5.91 -24.38 -1.85
N LYS A 405 7.07 -25.06 -1.91
CA LYS A 405 7.76 -25.62 -0.74
C LYS A 405 9.05 -24.85 -0.48
N PRO A 406 9.51 -24.73 0.79
CA PRO A 406 10.81 -24.15 1.12
C PRO A 406 11.95 -24.62 0.23
N PHE A 407 12.75 -23.69 -0.31
CA PHE A 407 13.92 -23.98 -1.13
C PHE A 407 15.20 -23.69 -0.34
N ALA A 408 15.73 -24.74 0.28
CA ALA A 408 16.85 -24.66 1.21
C ALA A 408 18.21 -24.51 0.53
N ASN A 409 19.20 -24.03 1.29
CA ASN A 409 20.62 -23.91 0.90
C ASN A 409 20.82 -23.19 -0.46
N SER A 410 19.94 -22.25 -0.78
CA SER A 410 19.93 -21.54 -2.05
C SER A 410 20.57 -20.17 -1.88
N ALA A 411 21.49 -19.84 -2.79
CA ALA A 411 22.14 -18.54 -2.80
C ALA A 411 21.19 -17.47 -3.36
N ILE A 412 21.07 -16.36 -2.63
CA ILE A 412 20.37 -15.15 -3.04
C ILE A 412 21.43 -14.06 -3.20
N ASN A 413 21.58 -13.56 -4.43
CA ASN A 413 22.44 -12.43 -4.73
C ASN A 413 21.67 -11.13 -4.51
N VAL A 414 22.29 -10.16 -3.84
CA VAL A 414 21.73 -8.84 -3.55
C VAL A 414 22.68 -7.77 -4.06
N THR A 415 22.16 -6.84 -4.86
CA THR A 415 22.95 -5.78 -5.48
C THR A 415 22.28 -4.43 -5.32
N LEU A 416 23.07 -3.38 -5.07
CA LEU A 416 22.60 -2.00 -5.14
C LEU A 416 22.49 -1.58 -6.61
N ASP A 417 21.39 -0.93 -6.97
CA ASP A 417 21.23 -0.33 -8.29
C ASP A 417 22.27 0.77 -8.53
N SER A 418 22.67 0.95 -9.78
CA SER A 418 23.61 2.01 -10.14
C SER A 418 23.04 3.40 -9.80
N PRO A 419 23.89 4.37 -9.42
CA PRO A 419 23.46 5.76 -9.27
C PRO A 419 22.71 6.27 -10.49
N THR A 420 21.57 6.91 -10.28
CA THR A 420 20.90 7.65 -11.37
C THR A 420 21.53 9.03 -11.50
N ALA A 421 21.53 9.57 -12.72
CA ALA A 421 22.11 10.89 -12.96
C ALA A 421 21.20 12.00 -12.45
N ASP A 422 21.81 13.08 -11.96
CA ASP A 422 21.08 14.33 -11.74
C ASP A 422 20.48 14.82 -13.06
N THR A 423 19.24 15.28 -13.01
CA THR A 423 18.46 15.69 -14.19
C THR A 423 18.29 17.21 -14.20
N PRO A 424 18.93 17.94 -15.11
CA PRO A 424 18.71 19.37 -15.29
C PRO A 424 17.26 19.65 -15.72
N LEU A 425 16.69 20.71 -15.18
CA LEU A 425 15.34 21.16 -15.54
C LEU A 425 15.37 22.47 -16.32
N GLY A 426 14.33 22.70 -17.11
CA GLY A 426 14.19 23.92 -17.90
C GLY A 426 14.01 25.17 -17.03
N PRO A 427 14.23 26.38 -17.59
CA PRO A 427 14.20 27.64 -16.84
C PRO A 427 12.85 27.99 -16.21
N ASN A 428 11.78 27.29 -16.59
CA ASN A 428 10.43 27.50 -16.08
C ASN A 428 10.14 26.68 -14.81
N ASN A 429 11.02 25.76 -14.42
CA ASN A 429 10.87 24.99 -13.19
C ASN A 429 11.41 25.80 -11.98
N PRO A 430 10.77 25.77 -10.80
CA PRO A 430 11.28 26.46 -9.61
C PRO A 430 12.69 25.99 -9.16
N ILE A 431 13.09 24.76 -9.51
CA ILE A 431 14.45 24.25 -9.28
C ILE A 431 15.17 24.03 -10.60
N SER A 432 16.51 24.09 -10.58
CA SER A 432 17.33 23.90 -11.77
C SER A 432 17.73 22.44 -12.02
N ILE A 433 17.61 21.57 -11.02
CA ILE A 433 18.08 20.18 -11.09
C ILE A 433 17.30 19.30 -10.11
N VAL A 434 16.93 18.09 -10.53
CA VAL A 434 16.50 16.99 -9.64
C VAL A 434 17.71 16.09 -9.39
N TYR A 435 17.99 15.76 -8.14
CA TYR A 435 19.15 14.93 -7.77
C TYR A 435 18.85 13.43 -7.95
N GLY A 436 19.87 12.67 -8.33
CA GLY A 436 19.77 11.22 -8.51
C GLY A 436 19.72 10.41 -7.21
N ASN A 437 19.35 9.14 -7.36
CA ASN A 437 19.22 8.13 -6.31
C ASN A 437 20.44 7.20 -6.26
N ASN A 438 20.49 6.33 -5.24
CA ASN A 438 21.56 5.33 -5.01
C ASN A 438 22.97 5.93 -4.81
N TYR A 439 23.08 7.21 -4.46
CA TYR A 439 24.35 7.91 -4.22
C TYR A 439 24.39 8.60 -2.84
N PRO A 440 25.47 8.48 -2.06
CA PRO A 440 26.70 7.74 -2.36
C PRO A 440 26.55 6.22 -2.22
N SER A 441 27.25 5.43 -3.03
CA SER A 441 27.05 3.97 -3.08
C SER A 441 27.45 3.23 -1.80
N ASP A 442 28.25 3.86 -0.93
CA ASP A 442 28.66 3.35 0.38
C ASP A 442 27.75 3.81 1.54
N GLY A 443 26.63 4.49 1.24
CA GLY A 443 25.61 4.87 2.21
C GLY A 443 24.94 3.66 2.89
N LEU A 444 24.97 2.49 2.26
CA LEU A 444 24.50 1.23 2.85
C LEU A 444 25.63 0.20 2.90
N LYS A 445 25.73 -0.52 4.03
CA LYS A 445 26.59 -1.69 4.16
C LYS A 445 25.73 -2.95 4.32
N PHE A 446 25.92 -3.91 3.44
CA PHE A 446 25.20 -5.18 3.43
C PHE A 446 26.03 -6.28 2.76
N ALA A 447 25.65 -7.55 2.95
CA ALA A 447 26.28 -8.67 2.25
C ALA A 447 25.68 -8.84 0.85
N SER A 448 26.51 -9.02 -0.19
CA SER A 448 26.03 -9.19 -1.57
C SER A 448 25.46 -10.59 -1.85
N GLY A 449 25.62 -11.54 -0.92
CA GLY A 449 25.13 -12.91 -1.05
C GLY A 449 24.71 -13.45 0.32
N ILE A 450 23.54 -14.08 0.37
CA ILE A 450 22.99 -14.76 1.54
C ILE A 450 22.47 -16.15 1.13
N PHE A 451 22.36 -17.07 2.10
CA PHE A 451 21.88 -18.43 1.85
C PHE A 451 20.63 -18.73 2.66
N THR A 452 19.70 -19.44 2.05
CA THR A 452 18.52 -19.94 2.75
C THR A 452 18.85 -21.12 3.66
N ASP A 453 18.18 -21.17 4.81
CA ASP A 453 18.21 -22.31 5.73
C ASP A 453 17.28 -23.46 5.25
N GLN A 454 17.04 -24.44 6.13
CA GLN A 454 16.17 -25.58 5.82
C GLN A 454 14.69 -25.21 5.65
N GLN A 455 14.29 -24.03 6.11
CA GLN A 455 12.95 -23.47 5.97
C GLN A 455 12.86 -22.52 4.76
N GLY A 456 13.91 -22.44 3.94
CA GLY A 456 13.93 -21.55 2.79
C GLY A 456 14.08 -20.07 3.18
N LEU A 457 14.42 -19.78 4.45
CA LEU A 457 14.56 -18.44 5.00
C LEU A 457 16.03 -18.00 4.95
N ALA A 458 16.28 -16.79 4.47
CA ALA A 458 17.56 -16.10 4.61
C ALA A 458 17.35 -14.72 5.23
N CYS A 459 18.39 -14.17 5.86
CA CYS A 459 18.33 -12.84 6.47
C CYS A 459 19.48 -11.96 5.95
N LEU A 460 19.16 -10.78 5.45
CA LEU A 460 20.12 -9.75 5.11
C LEU A 460 20.14 -8.68 6.21
N LYS A 461 21.33 -8.41 6.75
CA LYS A 461 21.55 -7.22 7.57
C LYS A 461 21.95 -6.06 6.68
N ILE A 462 21.25 -4.94 6.84
CA ILE A 462 21.59 -3.66 6.22
C ILE A 462 21.92 -2.68 7.34
N LEU A 463 23.08 -2.03 7.22
CA LEU A 463 23.52 -0.97 8.10
C LEU A 463 23.51 0.36 7.33
N GLY A 464 22.81 1.35 7.87
CA GLY A 464 22.85 2.72 7.36
C GLY A 464 24.17 3.41 7.73
N LYS A 465 24.80 4.08 6.77
CA LYS A 465 25.99 4.91 6.97
C LYS A 465 25.65 6.39 6.94
N ALA A 466 26.54 7.19 7.52
CA ALA A 466 26.44 8.63 7.47
C ALA A 466 26.42 9.12 6.03
N ILE A 467 25.39 9.90 5.69
CA ILE A 467 25.31 10.68 4.46
C ILE A 467 25.00 12.13 4.81
N HIS A 468 25.43 13.06 3.95
CA HIS A 468 25.37 14.50 4.22
C HIS A 468 24.66 15.23 3.07
N SER A 469 23.33 15.08 3.01
CA SER A 469 22.44 15.78 2.09
C SER A 469 22.82 15.65 0.62
N PRO A 470 22.90 14.40 0.08
CA PRO A 470 23.22 14.17 -1.33
C PRO A 470 22.21 14.83 -2.28
N ARG A 471 20.95 14.99 -1.83
CA ARG A 471 19.86 15.65 -2.60
C ARG A 471 19.65 17.13 -2.21
N LYS A 472 20.59 17.71 -1.46
CA LYS A 472 20.68 19.11 -0.99
C LYS A 472 19.49 19.66 -0.21
N TYR A 473 18.31 19.72 -0.81
CA TYR A 473 17.08 20.27 -0.21
C TYR A 473 16.06 19.19 0.18
N ILE A 474 16.26 17.93 -0.22
CA ILE A 474 15.47 16.78 0.26
C ILE A 474 16.31 16.01 1.28
N ASP A 475 15.70 15.64 2.41
CA ASP A 475 16.37 14.90 3.46
C ASP A 475 16.70 13.47 3.04
N GLY A 476 17.97 13.10 3.20
CA GLY A 476 18.44 11.73 2.97
C GLY A 476 18.50 11.32 1.50
N GLN A 477 18.46 10.01 1.27
CA GLN A 477 18.60 9.36 -0.03
C GLN A 477 17.74 8.10 -0.13
N VAL A 478 17.23 7.83 -1.32
CA VAL A 478 16.59 6.57 -1.70
C VAL A 478 17.64 5.62 -2.30
N TYR A 479 17.69 4.40 -1.75
CA TYR A 479 18.45 3.28 -2.29
C TYR A 479 17.51 2.15 -2.70
N THR A 480 17.80 1.54 -3.84
CA THR A 480 17.08 0.38 -4.37
C THR A 480 18.03 -0.81 -4.45
N LEU A 481 17.74 -1.87 -3.68
CA LEU A 481 18.45 -3.14 -3.80
C LEU A 481 17.62 -4.13 -4.63
N GLN A 482 18.26 -4.74 -5.62
CA GLN A 482 17.71 -5.86 -6.37
C GLN A 482 18.20 -7.17 -5.77
N TYR A 483 17.42 -8.22 -5.95
CA TYR A 483 17.81 -9.56 -5.54
C TYR A 483 17.29 -10.65 -6.48
N THR A 484 18.02 -11.76 -6.54
CA THR A 484 17.65 -12.93 -7.35
C THR A 484 18.27 -14.20 -6.76
N LEU A 485 17.69 -15.37 -7.06
CA LEU A 485 18.38 -16.64 -6.79
C LEU A 485 19.52 -16.81 -7.79
N GLU A 486 20.66 -17.33 -7.35
CA GLU A 486 21.79 -17.62 -8.25
C GLU A 486 21.40 -18.64 -9.34
N THR A 487 20.53 -19.59 -8.98
CA THR A 487 20.04 -20.64 -9.88
C THR A 487 18.80 -20.21 -10.70
N TYR A 488 18.37 -18.95 -10.62
CA TYR A 488 17.16 -18.52 -11.33
C TYR A 488 17.40 -18.62 -12.84
N PRO A 489 16.55 -19.34 -13.60
CA PRO A 489 16.65 -19.35 -15.06
C PRO A 489 16.46 -17.93 -15.61
N ASN A 490 16.85 -17.68 -16.86
CA ASN A 490 16.70 -16.38 -17.56
C ASN A 490 15.22 -15.97 -17.83
N ASP A 491 14.30 -16.32 -16.92
CA ASP A 491 12.91 -15.90 -16.85
C ASP A 491 12.75 -14.45 -16.36
N TYR A 492 13.72 -13.95 -15.57
CA TYR A 492 13.59 -12.73 -14.76
C TYR A 492 13.96 -11.41 -15.48
N ASN A 493 14.33 -11.48 -16.76
CA ASN A 493 14.98 -10.35 -17.45
C ASN A 493 14.03 -9.36 -18.14
N ASP A 494 12.71 -9.47 -17.98
CA ASP A 494 11.76 -8.73 -18.83
C ASP A 494 10.70 -7.93 -18.09
N PHE A 495 10.33 -6.79 -18.68
CA PHE A 495 9.38 -5.76 -18.24
C PHE A 495 8.00 -6.26 -17.74
N ALA A 496 7.67 -7.54 -17.91
CA ALA A 496 6.41 -8.14 -17.47
C ALA A 496 6.45 -8.64 -16.02
N MET A 497 7.62 -9.04 -15.52
CA MET A 497 7.85 -9.35 -14.11
C MET A 497 8.53 -8.12 -13.51
N MET A 498 7.77 -7.19 -12.89
CA MET A 498 8.41 -6.14 -12.11
C MET A 498 9.36 -6.83 -11.13
N ARG A 499 10.65 -6.48 -11.18
CA ARG A 499 11.63 -7.02 -10.25
C ARG A 499 11.17 -6.62 -8.86
N ASP A 500 11.06 -7.61 -7.97
CA ASP A 500 10.84 -7.29 -6.57
C ASP A 500 12.13 -6.59 -6.06
N ILE A 501 11.96 -5.48 -5.35
CA ILE A 501 13.06 -4.66 -4.85
C ILE A 501 13.00 -4.56 -3.33
N ILE A 502 14.09 -4.11 -2.73
CA ILE A 502 14.08 -3.49 -1.40
C ILE A 502 14.29 -2.00 -1.59
N ALA A 503 13.38 -1.19 -1.06
CA ALA A 503 13.47 0.27 -1.08
C ALA A 503 13.90 0.76 0.31
N VAL A 504 14.98 1.53 0.37
CA VAL A 504 15.53 2.07 1.61
C VAL A 504 15.56 3.59 1.52
N HIS A 505 14.88 4.27 2.44
CA HIS A 505 15.12 5.69 2.72
C HIS A 505 16.15 5.78 3.84
N LEU A 506 17.37 6.17 3.50
CA LEU A 506 18.42 6.47 4.47
C LEU A 506 18.42 7.97 4.69
N ARG A 507 18.23 8.41 5.93
CA ARG A 507 18.14 9.83 6.27
C ARG A 507 19.52 10.44 6.52
N ASP A 508 19.63 11.75 6.32
CA ASP A 508 20.89 12.45 6.55
C ASP A 508 21.34 12.33 8.01
N GLN A 509 22.65 12.22 8.20
CA GLN A 509 23.22 12.38 9.53
C GLN A 509 22.89 13.79 10.02
N PHE A 510 22.37 13.88 11.24
CA PHE A 510 22.02 15.12 11.89
C PHE A 510 22.43 15.07 13.36
N ASP A 511 23.26 16.02 13.78
CA ASP A 511 23.67 16.14 15.17
C ASP A 511 22.66 17.01 15.93
N VAL A 512 22.14 16.49 17.04
CA VAL A 512 21.16 17.20 17.86
C VAL A 512 21.86 18.36 18.57
N PRO A 513 21.46 19.63 18.33
CA PRO A 513 22.12 20.79 18.91
C PRO A 513 21.94 20.86 20.43
N GLU A 514 23.02 21.23 21.13
CA GLU A 514 23.05 21.49 22.58
C GLU A 514 23.75 22.85 22.84
N PRO A 515 23.02 23.91 23.25
CA PRO A 515 21.59 23.92 23.57
C PRO A 515 20.69 23.84 22.32
N PRO A 516 19.43 23.40 22.44
CA PRO A 516 18.51 23.34 21.31
C PRO A 516 18.07 24.75 20.88
N THR A 517 18.28 25.09 19.61
CA THR A 517 17.96 26.42 19.05
C THR A 517 16.90 26.35 17.95
N TRP A 518 16.17 27.45 17.76
CA TRP A 518 15.22 27.59 16.65
C TRP A 518 15.94 27.46 15.30
N GLU A 519 17.07 28.14 15.12
CA GLU A 519 17.80 28.16 13.84
C GLU A 519 18.22 26.76 13.38
N ALA A 520 18.51 25.83 14.29
CA ALA A 520 18.86 24.46 13.94
C ALA A 520 17.69 23.62 13.40
N ILE A 521 16.44 23.96 13.72
CA ILE A 521 15.24 23.22 13.28
C ILE A 521 14.37 24.00 12.29
N LYS A 522 14.65 25.30 12.12
CA LYS A 522 13.88 26.26 11.32
C LYS A 522 13.68 25.82 9.88
N SER A 523 14.74 25.40 9.19
CA SER A 523 14.64 24.98 7.78
C SER A 523 13.72 23.78 7.60
N THR A 524 13.85 22.77 8.47
CA THR A 524 12.99 21.58 8.51
C THR A 524 11.52 21.99 8.73
N LEU A 525 11.26 22.82 9.74
CA LEU A 525 9.88 23.19 10.08
C LEU A 525 9.22 24.10 9.04
N ILE A 526 9.98 24.98 8.39
CA ILE A 526 9.51 25.76 7.23
C ILE A 526 9.14 24.81 6.08
N GLN A 527 10.00 23.84 5.76
CA GLN A 527 9.74 22.88 4.69
C GLN A 527 8.46 22.09 4.96
N TYR A 528 8.23 21.65 6.20
CA TYR A 528 6.99 20.96 6.56
C TYR A 528 5.77 21.88 6.54
N SER A 529 5.93 23.17 6.88
CA SER A 529 4.87 24.18 6.72
C SER A 529 4.46 24.33 5.25
N ASN A 530 5.44 24.26 4.35
CA ASN A 530 5.28 24.35 2.90
C ASN A 530 4.58 23.11 2.33
N LEU A 531 5.07 21.92 2.68
CA LEU A 531 4.62 20.64 2.11
C LEU A 531 3.28 20.15 2.67
N TYR A 532 2.87 20.62 3.85
CA TYR A 532 1.66 20.14 4.52
C TYR A 532 0.73 21.29 4.90
N PRO A 533 0.08 21.94 3.92
CA PRO A 533 -0.76 23.11 4.15
C PRO A 533 -1.92 22.87 5.11
N ILE A 534 -2.41 21.62 5.22
CA ILE A 534 -3.43 21.27 6.22
C ILE A 534 -2.96 21.53 7.66
N MET A 535 -1.65 21.37 7.93
CA MET A 535 -1.07 21.68 9.23
C MET A 535 -0.97 23.19 9.41
N SER A 536 -0.28 23.87 8.48
CA SER A 536 0.07 25.29 8.61
C SER A 536 -1.11 26.25 8.56
N LYS A 537 -2.16 25.93 7.78
CA LYS A 537 -3.35 26.78 7.66
C LYS A 537 -4.37 26.58 8.78
N TYR A 538 -4.48 25.36 9.34
CA TYR A 538 -5.62 25.01 10.20
C TYR A 538 -5.26 24.51 11.60
N LEU A 539 -4.04 23.99 11.80
CA LEU A 539 -3.66 23.35 13.06
C LEU A 539 -2.56 24.11 13.77
N VAL A 540 -1.42 24.31 13.11
CA VAL A 540 -0.20 24.94 13.63
C VAL A 540 0.65 25.43 12.49
N ASN A 541 0.97 26.72 12.48
CA ASN A 541 1.93 27.27 11.55
C ASN A 541 3.34 26.81 11.94
N LEU A 542 3.84 25.78 11.25
CA LEU A 542 5.13 25.17 11.56
C LEU A 542 6.31 26.12 11.30
N SER A 543 6.14 27.17 10.48
CA SER A 543 7.19 28.16 10.26
C SER A 543 7.25 29.25 11.34
N ASP A 544 6.32 29.27 12.29
CA ASP A 544 6.25 30.29 13.35
C ASP A 544 6.65 29.70 14.73
N PRO A 545 7.81 30.09 15.29
CA PRO A 545 8.27 29.59 16.58
C PRO A 545 7.34 29.96 17.74
N VAL A 546 6.61 31.07 17.65
CA VAL A 546 5.65 31.50 18.68
C VAL A 546 4.43 30.57 18.67
N ASP A 547 3.86 30.28 17.49
CA ASP A 547 2.71 29.38 17.36
C ASP A 547 3.07 27.94 17.78
N LEU A 548 4.28 27.48 17.45
CA LEU A 548 4.80 26.19 17.92
C LEU A 548 4.86 26.13 19.46
N LYS A 549 5.37 27.17 20.12
CA LYS A 549 5.42 27.23 21.59
C LYS A 549 4.02 27.29 22.21
N LEU A 550 3.10 28.05 21.60
CA LEU A 550 1.70 28.10 22.02
C LEU A 550 1.03 26.71 21.96
N LYS A 551 1.38 25.90 20.96
CA LYS A 551 0.82 24.56 20.72
C LYS A 551 1.71 23.42 21.25
N LYS A 552 2.73 23.74 22.04
CA LYS A 552 3.77 22.82 22.56
C LYS A 552 3.21 21.50 23.08
N ALA A 553 2.19 21.54 23.95
CA ALA A 553 1.64 20.33 24.58
C ALA A 553 1.11 19.32 23.55
N ARG A 554 0.40 19.80 22.52
CA ARG A 554 -0.16 18.96 21.45
C ARG A 554 0.94 18.40 20.53
N LEU A 555 1.93 19.24 20.21
CA LEU A 555 3.07 18.84 19.41
C LEU A 555 3.92 17.78 20.11
N LEU A 556 4.27 18.00 21.38
CA LEU A 556 5.00 17.01 22.18
C LEU A 556 4.23 15.70 22.29
N PHE A 557 2.90 15.75 22.45
CA PHE A 557 2.08 14.55 22.42
C PHE A 557 2.25 13.79 21.09
N ALA A 558 2.14 14.46 19.95
CA ALA A 558 2.22 13.83 18.63
C ALA A 558 3.64 13.33 18.27
N PHE A 559 4.67 14.14 18.49
CA PHE A 559 6.07 13.82 18.15
C PHE A 559 6.65 12.67 18.98
N LYS A 560 6.22 12.54 20.25
CA LYS A 560 6.69 11.49 21.16
C LYS A 560 6.01 10.14 20.91
N GLN A 561 4.96 10.07 20.09
CA GLN A 561 4.34 8.78 19.81
C GLN A 561 5.27 7.87 18.99
N PRO A 562 5.23 6.54 19.21
CA PRO A 562 5.85 5.56 18.32
C PRO A 562 5.36 5.75 16.88
N ILE A 563 6.22 5.50 15.88
CA ILE A 563 5.88 5.67 14.45
C ILE A 563 4.68 4.81 13.99
N THR A 564 4.41 3.73 14.72
CA THR A 564 3.28 2.79 14.54
C THR A 564 2.00 3.21 15.28
N ASN A 565 1.96 4.39 15.90
CA ASN A 565 0.78 4.93 16.56
C ASN A 565 -0.02 5.85 15.61
N THR A 566 -1.35 5.77 15.65
CA THR A 566 -2.24 6.58 14.82
C THR A 566 -2.15 8.08 15.10
N MET A 567 -1.77 8.44 16.33
CA MET A 567 -1.56 9.81 16.79
C MET A 567 -0.12 10.30 16.55
N HIS A 568 0.76 9.45 16.02
CA HIS A 568 2.03 9.89 15.48
C HIS A 568 1.78 10.80 14.29
N MET A 569 2.43 11.97 14.30
CA MET A 569 2.27 12.98 13.27
C MET A 569 2.62 12.37 11.90
N PRO A 570 1.64 12.18 10.99
CA PRO A 570 1.87 11.33 9.82
C PRO A 570 2.92 11.86 8.88
N VAL A 571 2.99 13.18 8.82
CA VAL A 571 3.90 13.93 7.99
C VAL A 571 5.35 13.85 8.47
N THR A 572 5.63 13.34 9.68
CA THR A 572 7.00 13.24 10.26
C THR A 572 7.64 11.87 10.12
N ARG A 573 7.06 11.00 9.30
CA ARG A 573 7.59 9.64 9.06
C ARG A 573 8.82 9.63 8.16
N ASP A 574 9.01 10.66 7.36
CA ASP A 574 10.22 10.99 6.61
C ASP A 574 11.30 11.65 7.48
N LEU A 575 10.94 12.23 8.63
CA LEU A 575 11.88 12.89 9.54
C LEU A 575 12.83 11.92 10.25
N SER A 576 14.11 12.29 10.32
CA SER A 576 15.12 11.52 11.07
C SER A 576 14.87 11.51 12.57
N LYS A 577 15.30 10.43 13.25
CA LYS A 577 15.17 10.34 14.71
C LYS A 577 15.81 11.54 15.40
N ALA A 578 17.01 11.94 14.93
CA ALA A 578 17.76 13.06 15.48
C ALA A 578 17.08 14.41 15.21
N LYS A 579 16.56 14.66 13.99
CA LYS A 579 15.80 15.90 13.72
C LYS A 579 14.53 15.98 14.55
N ARG A 580 13.82 14.85 14.72
CA ARG A 580 12.65 14.77 15.61
C ARG A 580 13.03 15.06 17.07
N GLU A 581 14.15 14.50 17.54
CA GLU A 581 14.67 14.77 18.88
C GLU A 581 15.03 16.25 19.07
N ALA A 582 15.67 16.88 18.09
CA ALA A 582 15.99 18.31 18.12
C ALA A 582 14.72 19.18 18.23
N ILE A 583 13.66 18.86 17.48
CA ILE A 583 12.36 19.54 17.59
C ILE A 583 11.76 19.36 18.99
N ILE A 584 11.78 18.13 19.53
CA ILE A 584 11.28 17.85 20.89
C ILE A 584 12.06 18.66 21.94
N LYS A 585 13.40 18.62 21.89
CA LYS A 585 14.27 19.37 22.82
C LYS A 585 14.05 20.87 22.71
N TRP A 586 13.91 21.41 21.51
CA TRP A 586 13.61 22.83 21.34
C TRP A 586 12.23 23.21 21.88
N LEU A 587 11.20 22.39 21.63
CA LEU A 587 9.88 22.62 22.21
C LEU A 587 9.94 22.61 23.74
N GLU A 588 10.69 21.68 24.35
CA GLU A 588 10.84 21.54 25.79
C GLU A 588 11.64 22.67 26.44
N TYR A 589 12.82 22.97 25.90
CA TYR A 589 13.85 23.76 26.56
C TYR A 589 14.35 24.95 25.74
N GLY A 590 14.15 24.95 24.43
CA GLY A 590 14.64 25.99 23.54
C GLY A 590 13.96 27.34 23.80
N GLU A 591 14.72 28.42 23.63
CA GLU A 591 14.21 29.78 23.75
C GLU A 591 13.59 30.24 22.42
N LEU A 592 12.68 31.22 22.49
CA LEU A 592 12.23 31.93 21.30
C LEU A 592 13.41 32.75 20.76
N PRO A 593 13.57 32.87 19.43
CA PRO A 593 14.58 33.77 18.87
C PRO A 593 14.34 35.20 19.39
N GLU A 594 15.42 35.93 19.69
CA GLU A 594 15.32 37.34 20.03
C GLU A 594 14.58 38.09 18.91
N ALA A 595 13.67 38.99 19.28
CA ALA A 595 12.92 39.78 18.31
C ALA A 595 13.89 40.68 17.53
N ASN A 596 14.29 40.25 16.34
CA ASN A 596 15.00 41.11 15.41
C ASN A 596 14.02 42.14 14.83
N ASP A 597 14.40 43.41 14.94
CA ASP A 597 13.86 44.66 14.36
C ASP A 597 12.79 44.49 13.24
N PRO A 598 11.58 45.08 13.37
CA PRO A 598 10.41 44.78 12.53
C PRO A 598 10.45 45.50 11.17
N THR A 599 11.27 45.02 10.23
CA THR A 599 11.25 45.53 8.84
C THR A 599 10.95 44.48 7.76
N ASN A 600 10.50 43.27 8.13
CA ASN A 600 9.86 42.36 7.19
C ASN A 600 8.39 42.17 7.59
N GLU A 601 7.57 43.16 7.24
CA GLU A 601 6.12 43.05 7.26
C GLU A 601 5.66 42.05 6.18
N ASN A 602 5.46 40.79 6.56
CA ASN A 602 4.25 40.13 6.08
C ASN A 602 3.12 40.67 6.97
N PRO A 603 1.99 41.15 6.40
CA PRO A 603 0.91 41.65 7.22
C PRO A 603 0.44 40.51 8.16
N PRO A 604 0.33 40.77 9.47
CA PRO A 604 -0.16 39.77 10.40
C PRO A 604 -1.59 39.40 10.00
N VAL A 605 -1.80 38.11 9.71
CA VAL A 605 -3.15 37.55 9.75
C VAL A 605 -3.63 37.72 11.20
N PRO A 606 -4.81 38.32 11.46
CA PRO A 606 -5.28 38.54 12.82
C PRO A 606 -5.29 37.23 13.61
N ILE A 607 -4.56 37.22 14.72
CA ILE A 607 -4.57 36.12 15.69
C ILE A 607 -5.97 36.08 16.31
N SER A 608 -6.81 35.12 15.90
CA SER A 608 -8.02 34.83 16.66
C SER A 608 -7.60 34.07 17.93
N GLN A 609 -7.91 34.66 19.08
CA GLN A 609 -7.77 33.96 20.36
C GLN A 609 -8.74 32.76 20.34
N ASN A 610 -8.24 31.57 20.63
CA ASN A 610 -9.05 30.37 20.74
C ASN A 610 -9.65 30.32 22.17
N PRO A 611 -10.94 30.61 22.40
CA PRO A 611 -11.39 30.98 23.74
C PRO A 611 -11.84 29.81 24.63
N LEU A 612 -11.79 28.55 24.18
CA LEU A 612 -12.70 27.54 24.74
C LEU A 612 -12.00 26.27 25.26
N GLY A 613 -12.34 25.92 26.51
CA GLY A 613 -11.94 24.68 27.18
C GLY A 613 -12.73 23.46 26.70
N ALA A 614 -12.28 22.27 27.11
CA ALA A 614 -12.94 21.00 26.75
C ALA A 614 -14.41 20.99 27.19
N GLY A 615 -15.33 20.71 26.27
CA GLY A 615 -16.76 20.62 26.53
C GLY A 615 -17.58 21.84 26.09
N THR A 616 -16.96 22.90 25.55
CA THR A 616 -17.75 24.00 24.97
C THR A 616 -18.43 23.56 23.66
N PRO A 617 -19.74 23.83 23.47
CA PRO A 617 -20.42 23.59 22.21
C PRO A 617 -19.71 24.29 21.05
N LEU A 618 -19.60 23.59 19.91
CA LEU A 618 -19.00 24.15 18.70
C LEU A 618 -19.83 25.33 18.21
N THR A 619 -19.17 26.39 17.74
CA THR A 619 -19.86 27.46 17.01
C THR A 619 -20.41 26.91 15.69
N GLU A 620 -21.38 27.60 15.08
CA GLU A 620 -21.98 27.18 13.81
C GLU A 620 -20.91 27.01 12.71
N SER A 621 -19.94 27.92 12.63
CA SER A 621 -18.79 27.83 11.70
C SER A 621 -17.84 26.64 12.00
N GLN A 622 -17.62 26.29 13.28
CA GLN A 622 -16.83 25.10 13.64
C GLN A 622 -17.60 23.81 13.42
N GLN A 623 -18.91 23.85 13.61
CA GLN A 623 -19.81 22.77 13.26
C GLN A 623 -19.81 22.58 11.74
N ASP A 624 -19.77 23.66 10.96
CA ASP A 624 -19.64 23.64 9.51
C ASP A 624 -18.28 23.13 9.05
N TYR A 625 -17.17 23.56 9.66
CA TYR A 625 -15.85 22.98 9.38
C TYR A 625 -15.82 21.48 9.73
N ARG A 626 -16.41 21.07 10.86
CA ARG A 626 -16.58 19.66 11.21
C ARG A 626 -17.48 18.94 10.20
N ASN A 627 -18.50 19.60 9.67
CA ASN A 627 -19.40 19.06 8.65
C ASN A 627 -18.71 18.99 7.27
N VAL A 628 -17.79 19.90 6.95
CA VAL A 628 -16.95 19.90 5.73
C VAL A 628 -15.88 18.82 5.82
N ILE A 629 -15.24 18.65 6.98
CA ILE A 629 -14.34 17.52 7.26
C ILE A 629 -15.11 16.19 7.18
N LYS A 630 -16.33 16.14 7.71
CA LYS A 630 -17.25 15.00 7.57
C LYS A 630 -17.67 14.77 6.11
N ALA A 631 -17.93 15.82 5.34
CA ALA A 631 -18.27 15.75 3.92
C ALA A 631 -17.08 15.29 3.07
N LYS A 632 -15.86 15.78 3.36
CA LYS A 632 -14.59 15.34 2.78
C LYS A 632 -14.29 13.86 3.09
N ASN A 633 -14.79 13.36 4.22
CA ASN A 633 -14.71 11.95 4.63
C ASN A 633 -15.91 11.10 4.20
N GLY A 634 -16.72 11.56 3.24
CA GLY A 634 -17.81 10.77 2.66
C GLY A 634 -19.00 10.51 3.59
N SER A 635 -19.16 11.28 4.66
CA SER A 635 -20.25 11.10 5.64
C SER A 635 -21.44 12.05 5.44
N MET A 636 -21.49 12.82 4.34
CA MET A 636 -22.67 13.61 3.93
C MET A 636 -22.98 13.40 2.44
N PRO A 637 -24.25 13.12 2.07
CA PRO A 637 -24.63 12.68 0.71
C PRO A 637 -24.81 13.79 -0.33
N SER A 638 -24.58 15.06 -0.01
CA SER A 638 -24.64 16.14 -1.01
C SER A 638 -23.90 17.40 -0.54
N PHE A 639 -23.10 17.99 -1.44
CA PHE A 639 -22.56 19.34 -1.27
C PHE A 639 -23.67 20.38 -1.50
N PRO A 640 -23.97 21.30 -0.57
CA PRO A 640 -24.70 22.51 -0.93
C PRO A 640 -23.78 23.45 -1.72
N VAL A 641 -24.33 24.06 -2.77
CA VAL A 641 -23.65 25.08 -3.59
C VAL A 641 -23.48 26.34 -2.74
N ILE A 642 -22.23 26.77 -2.53
CA ILE A 642 -21.92 28.03 -1.83
C ILE A 642 -21.64 29.09 -2.89
N GLN A 643 -22.46 30.15 -2.93
CA GLN A 643 -22.42 31.18 -3.98
C GLN A 643 -21.44 32.34 -3.70
N ASN A 644 -20.92 32.51 -2.48
CA ASN A 644 -19.85 33.48 -2.22
C ASN A 644 -19.15 33.21 -0.86
N LEU A 645 -17.82 33.18 -0.83
CA LEU A 645 -17.03 32.67 0.30
C LEU A 645 -16.61 33.74 1.34
N PHE A 646 -16.98 35.02 1.16
CA PHE A 646 -16.37 36.13 1.93
C PHE A 646 -17.33 37.21 2.46
N GLU A 647 -18.64 36.97 2.54
CA GLU A 647 -19.55 38.07 2.83
C GLU A 647 -19.67 38.48 4.31
N ASN A 648 -19.01 37.82 5.28
CA ASN A 648 -19.03 38.27 6.69
C ASN A 648 -17.77 37.86 7.48
N LEU A 649 -16.62 38.45 7.13
CA LEU A 649 -15.56 38.72 8.11
C LEU A 649 -15.82 40.07 8.79
#